data_AF-L9XA03-F1
#
_entry.id   AF-L9XA03-F1
#
_cell.length_a   1.000
_cell.length_b   1.000
_cell.length_c   1.000
_cell.angle_alpha   90.00
_cell.angle_beta   90.00
_cell.angle_gamma   90.00
#
_symmetry.space_group_name_H-M   'P 1'
#
loop_
_entity.id
_entity.type
_entity.pdbx_description
1 polymer ?
#
loop_
_entity_poly.entity_id
_entity_poly.type
_entity_poly.pdbx_seq_one_letter_code
_entity_poly.pdbx_strand_id
1 'polypeptide(L)'
;MKYHDAIAALESLQRRRPKLGTETTAALLAELDHPHEDVDCVQIAGSNGKGSTARMLERILREAGYDVGLYTSPDLDDVRERIRVDGRKIPKARVRALVAALEGAVERLREDGDPPTYFEALTALALSHFAAESVDVAVLEVGIGGRYDATSAVDPVASAVTSVSLEHTDLLGETVEEIARDKAQVAPDDAPLVTGASGAALEAIRTETDVVSVGPADADVIATEEGLASPIESAVSLTAPEWAVETNVPLPGPHQGTNAGVAAALADQLAPVDPKTIARGLRKAHWPGRFEVVSRAPLAVLDGAHNPGACETLADVLERYAFEDLHLVFGAMTEKDHEGMAAALPAPDAAYLCRPNVPRAAELDALADAVGDRAGRIDRSGSVLEAVERALSRADEDDCVLVAGSLYAVAEARDRWSRLQVPKRTATEREARAVLEGMGLESSAVEATAERSVGRTVKTHLREPQADRVREAFAAIGGSCTLSRTETSTRRVTTVLSGTDAQFRALIDELAADELGLADVANQLREVLEDADREGDGGRLPWDRETAVMGVLNVTPDSFHDGGEYDVLEDAVARAEAMVEAGADVIDVGGESTRPGADPISAAEEIDRVVPVLRRIEDLEVPLSVDTRKAAVADAALEAGADVVNDVSGLEDPEMRFVVADRDASLVVTHSLETPVDPDRSVAYDDVVEEVLYDLRETVLRAERAGVDRDRIVVDPGLGFGKDPEDCFALLDRLGEFRALGCPLMVGHSRKSMFERVGCEPGERLPPTVAVTTLAAARGADVVRVHDVAANDAAVRTVRATNGR
;
A
#
# COMPACT_ATOMS: atom_id res chain seq x y z
N MET A 1 23.11 10.92 -15.11
CA MET A 1 22.28 11.51 -14.05
C MET A 1 21.91 10.45 -13.02
N LYS A 2 22.05 10.72 -11.70
CA LYS A 2 21.54 9.84 -10.62
C LYS A 2 20.03 10.09 -10.42
N TYR A 3 19.36 9.28 -9.61
CA TYR A 3 17.90 9.43 -9.41
C TYR A 3 17.51 10.76 -8.75
N HIS A 4 18.18 11.17 -7.67
CA HIS A 4 17.90 12.46 -7.03
C HIS A 4 18.12 13.67 -7.93
N ASP A 5 19.12 13.62 -8.81
CA ASP A 5 19.36 14.69 -9.78
C ASP A 5 18.13 14.87 -10.67
N ALA A 6 17.53 13.76 -11.12
CA ALA A 6 16.32 13.76 -11.95
C ALA A 6 15.12 14.34 -11.19
N ILE A 7 14.94 13.96 -9.93
CA ILE A 7 13.88 14.51 -9.07
C ILE A 7 14.09 16.00 -8.80
N ALA A 8 15.30 16.42 -8.46
CA ALA A 8 15.61 17.83 -8.24
C ALA A 8 15.37 18.68 -9.50
N ALA A 9 15.67 18.12 -10.68
CA ALA A 9 15.35 18.74 -11.97
C ALA A 9 13.84 18.93 -12.14
N LEU A 10 13.03 17.90 -11.86
CA LEU A 10 11.57 18.00 -11.88
C LEU A 10 11.06 19.03 -10.87
N GLU A 11 11.45 18.92 -9.59
CA GLU A 11 11.00 19.82 -8.52
C GLU A 11 11.36 21.28 -8.75
N SER A 12 12.45 21.56 -9.48
CA SER A 12 12.80 22.93 -9.87
C SER A 12 11.68 23.63 -10.68
N LEU A 13 10.79 22.86 -11.32
CA LEU A 13 9.65 23.33 -12.09
C LEU A 13 8.43 23.70 -11.21
N GLN A 14 8.39 23.30 -9.92
CA GLN A 14 7.26 23.57 -9.00
C GLN A 14 7.08 25.06 -8.66
N ARG A 15 8.08 25.91 -8.94
CA ARG A 15 8.07 27.35 -8.60
C ARG A 15 7.12 28.18 -9.46
N ARG A 16 6.33 27.55 -10.34
CA ARG A 16 5.47 28.23 -11.31
C ARG A 16 4.00 28.00 -11.02
N ARG A 17 3.20 29.05 -11.24
CA ARG A 17 1.75 28.94 -11.17
C ARG A 17 1.26 28.00 -12.27
N PRO A 18 0.15 27.26 -12.04
CA PRO A 18 -0.55 26.54 -13.10
C PRO A 18 -0.77 27.48 -14.29
N LYS A 19 -0.41 27.01 -15.48
CA LYS A 19 -0.66 27.69 -16.74
C LYS A 19 -1.78 26.93 -17.44
N LEU A 20 -2.69 27.65 -18.09
CA LEU A 20 -3.69 27.05 -18.96
C LEU A 20 -3.06 26.88 -20.36
N GLY A 21 -3.19 25.69 -20.94
CA GLY A 21 -2.73 25.38 -22.29
C GLY A 21 -2.11 23.99 -22.37
N THR A 22 -2.25 23.33 -23.52
CA THR A 22 -1.69 21.97 -23.75
C THR A 22 -0.44 22.02 -24.62
N GLU A 23 -0.07 23.20 -25.15
CA GLU A 23 1.02 23.36 -26.12
C GLU A 23 2.36 22.93 -25.54
N THR A 24 2.61 23.25 -24.27
CA THR A 24 3.84 22.90 -23.58
C THR A 24 3.94 21.38 -23.36
N THR A 25 2.86 20.73 -22.93
CA THR A 25 2.81 19.26 -22.81
C THR A 25 2.96 18.58 -24.16
N ALA A 26 2.29 19.08 -25.20
CA ALA A 26 2.39 18.55 -26.56
C ALA A 26 3.83 18.63 -27.09
N ALA A 27 4.55 19.72 -26.80
CA ALA A 27 5.96 19.85 -27.17
C ALA A 27 6.87 18.85 -26.42
N LEU A 28 6.59 18.56 -25.14
CA LEU A 28 7.31 17.53 -24.39
C LEU A 28 7.00 16.13 -24.91
N LEU A 29 5.75 15.85 -25.25
CA LEU A 29 5.34 14.57 -25.84
C LEU A 29 5.95 14.36 -27.23
N ALA A 30 6.06 15.42 -28.04
CA ALA A 30 6.74 15.37 -29.34
C ALA A 30 8.24 15.04 -29.21
N GLU A 31 8.92 15.50 -28.15
CA GLU A 31 10.32 15.10 -27.87
C GLU A 31 10.44 13.62 -27.53
N LEU A 32 9.36 13.01 -27.02
CA LEU A 32 9.29 11.59 -26.66
C LEU A 32 8.65 10.73 -27.74
N ASP A 33 8.61 11.22 -28.99
CA ASP A 33 8.03 10.55 -30.15
C ASP A 33 6.52 10.23 -30.01
N HIS A 34 5.76 11.17 -29.43
CA HIS A 34 4.28 11.10 -29.35
C HIS A 34 3.72 9.84 -28.67
N PRO A 35 4.17 9.46 -27.46
CA PRO A 35 3.84 8.16 -26.86
C PRO A 35 2.36 8.01 -26.48
N HIS A 36 1.62 9.11 -26.41
CA HIS A 36 0.20 9.15 -26.10
C HIS A 36 -0.68 8.69 -27.28
N GLU A 37 -0.14 8.62 -28.50
CA GLU A 37 -0.87 8.13 -29.67
C GLU A 37 -0.99 6.59 -29.69
N ASP A 38 -0.19 5.89 -28.87
CA ASP A 38 -0.15 4.42 -28.79
C ASP A 38 -0.96 3.84 -27.61
N VAL A 39 -1.66 4.68 -26.83
CA VAL A 39 -2.34 4.26 -25.59
C VAL A 39 -3.74 4.87 -25.50
N ASP A 40 -4.75 4.03 -25.27
CA ASP A 40 -6.11 4.50 -25.01
C ASP A 40 -6.17 5.23 -23.66
N CYS A 41 -6.59 6.48 -23.67
CA CYS A 41 -6.60 7.33 -22.48
C CYS A 41 -8.02 7.55 -21.94
N VAL A 42 -8.15 7.55 -20.61
CA VAL A 42 -9.39 7.90 -19.91
C VAL A 42 -9.14 9.10 -19.02
N GLN A 43 -9.92 10.17 -19.16
CA GLN A 43 -9.76 11.37 -18.32
C GLN A 43 -10.81 11.44 -17.22
N ILE A 44 -10.36 11.70 -15.99
CA ILE A 44 -11.24 11.86 -14.83
C ILE A 44 -11.09 13.27 -14.26
N ALA A 45 -12.04 14.12 -14.60
CA ALA A 45 -12.20 15.47 -14.09
C ALA A 45 -13.19 15.55 -12.93
N GLY A 46 -13.26 16.73 -12.32
CA GLY A 46 -14.16 17.02 -11.21
C GLY A 46 -13.49 17.79 -10.08
N SER A 47 -14.29 18.21 -9.11
CA SER A 47 -13.82 18.93 -7.94
C SER A 47 -13.31 17.98 -6.88
N ASN A 48 -14.17 17.08 -6.43
CA ASN A 48 -13.83 16.02 -5.48
C ASN A 48 -14.11 14.64 -6.10
N GLY A 49 -13.44 13.59 -5.61
CA GLY A 49 -13.70 12.20 -6.02
C GLY A 49 -12.87 11.70 -7.21
N LYS A 50 -12.07 12.55 -7.86
CA LYS A 50 -11.22 12.17 -9.01
C LYS A 50 -10.30 10.97 -8.73
N GLY A 51 -9.35 11.12 -7.81
CA GLY A 51 -8.43 10.03 -7.46
C GLY A 51 -9.11 8.75 -6.95
N SER A 52 -10.21 8.85 -6.20
CA SER A 52 -10.99 7.68 -5.76
C SER A 52 -11.64 6.95 -6.96
N THR A 53 -12.27 7.70 -7.86
CA THR A 53 -12.86 7.15 -9.09
C THR A 53 -11.81 6.54 -10.00
N ALA A 54 -10.66 7.20 -10.17
CA ALA A 54 -9.52 6.71 -10.95
C ALA A 54 -8.99 5.39 -10.40
N ARG A 55 -8.84 5.29 -9.07
CA ARG A 55 -8.42 4.06 -8.41
C ARG A 55 -9.45 2.94 -8.55
N MET A 56 -10.74 3.24 -8.43
CA MET A 56 -11.81 2.25 -8.62
C MET A 56 -11.83 1.73 -10.05
N LEU A 57 -11.75 2.61 -11.04
CA LEU A 57 -11.70 2.23 -12.45
C LEU A 57 -10.48 1.36 -12.76
N GLU A 58 -9.29 1.77 -12.31
CA GLU A 58 -8.07 0.98 -12.50
C GLU A 58 -8.19 -0.43 -11.90
N ARG A 59 -8.82 -0.56 -10.72
CA ARG A 59 -9.03 -1.88 -10.13
C ARG A 59 -10.07 -2.73 -10.83
N ILE A 60 -11.12 -2.13 -11.39
CA ILE A 60 -12.12 -2.85 -12.19
C ILE A 60 -11.47 -3.38 -13.48
N LEU A 61 -10.76 -2.52 -14.22
CA LEU A 61 -10.14 -2.90 -15.50
C LEU A 61 -9.05 -3.98 -15.32
N ARG A 62 -8.24 -3.88 -14.25
CA ARG A 62 -7.28 -4.95 -13.92
C ARG A 62 -7.93 -6.26 -13.53
N GLU A 63 -9.04 -6.20 -12.79
CA GLU A 63 -9.81 -7.42 -12.49
C GLU A 63 -10.38 -8.05 -13.76
N ALA A 64 -10.69 -7.23 -14.77
CA ALA A 64 -11.10 -7.67 -16.10
C ALA A 64 -9.95 -8.18 -16.98
N GLY A 65 -8.70 -8.13 -16.50
CA GLY A 65 -7.52 -8.66 -17.20
C GLY A 65 -6.83 -7.66 -18.13
N TYR A 66 -7.09 -6.36 -18.00
CA TYR A 66 -6.38 -5.31 -18.74
C TYR A 66 -5.11 -4.88 -17.99
N ASP A 67 -4.06 -4.54 -18.74
CA ASP A 67 -2.88 -3.84 -18.24
C ASP A 67 -3.19 -2.34 -18.16
N VAL A 68 -3.10 -1.76 -16.95
CA VAL A 68 -3.64 -0.41 -16.71
C VAL A 68 -2.57 0.54 -16.18
N GLY A 69 -2.40 1.66 -16.89
CA GLY A 69 -1.68 2.83 -16.41
C GLY A 69 -2.57 3.71 -15.52
N LEU A 70 -2.06 4.19 -14.40
CA LEU A 70 -2.75 5.12 -13.50
C LEU A 70 -1.88 6.35 -13.24
N TYR A 71 -2.41 7.52 -13.62
CA TYR A 71 -1.82 8.82 -13.33
C TYR A 71 -2.69 9.59 -12.33
N THR A 72 -2.17 9.86 -11.13
CA THR A 72 -2.91 10.53 -10.05
C THR A 72 -2.14 11.67 -9.38
N SER A 73 -2.85 12.55 -8.69
CA SER A 73 -2.23 13.64 -7.93
C SER A 73 -3.05 14.09 -6.71
N PRO A 74 -2.41 14.60 -5.64
CA PRO A 74 -0.97 14.56 -5.37
C PRO A 74 -0.50 13.18 -4.83
N ASP A 75 0.82 12.98 -4.78
CA ASP A 75 1.45 11.90 -4.01
C ASP A 75 1.35 12.14 -2.48
N LEU A 76 1.42 11.05 -1.70
CA LEU A 76 1.55 11.14 -0.24
C LEU A 76 3.03 11.25 0.15
N ASP A 77 3.84 10.27 -0.27
CA ASP A 77 5.23 10.18 0.19
C ASP A 77 6.25 10.18 -0.94
N ASP A 78 5.95 9.49 -2.04
CA ASP A 78 6.88 9.27 -3.15
C ASP A 78 6.25 9.74 -4.47
N VAL A 79 6.90 10.64 -5.20
CA VAL A 79 6.40 11.13 -6.50
C VAL A 79 6.06 10.01 -7.48
N ARG A 80 6.75 8.86 -7.39
CA ARG A 80 6.47 7.69 -8.25
C ARG A 80 5.08 7.10 -8.00
N GLU A 81 4.44 7.40 -6.87
CA GLU A 81 3.05 7.01 -6.57
C GLU A 81 2.05 7.61 -7.56
N ARG A 82 2.43 8.71 -8.22
CA ARG A 82 1.63 9.37 -9.23
C ARG A 82 1.57 8.60 -10.55
N ILE A 83 2.53 7.74 -10.84
CA ILE A 83 2.63 7.02 -12.11
C ILE A 83 2.76 5.54 -11.80
N ARG A 84 1.68 4.79 -12.04
CA ARG A 84 1.65 3.35 -11.77
C ARG A 84 1.23 2.56 -12.99
N VAL A 85 1.79 1.36 -13.14
CA VAL A 85 1.31 0.34 -14.06
C VAL A 85 0.97 -0.90 -13.23
N ASP A 86 -0.27 -1.36 -13.32
CA ASP A 86 -0.82 -2.44 -12.50
C ASP A 86 -0.54 -2.27 -11.01
N GLY A 87 -0.69 -1.04 -10.53
CA GLY A 87 -0.48 -0.67 -9.13
C GLY A 87 0.98 -0.56 -8.71
N ARG A 88 1.95 -0.95 -9.54
CA ARG A 88 3.38 -0.77 -9.27
C ARG A 88 3.85 0.61 -9.69
N LYS A 89 4.70 1.23 -8.88
CA LYS A 89 5.26 2.56 -9.16
C LYS A 89 6.24 2.49 -10.34
N ILE A 90 6.33 3.56 -11.13
CA ILE A 90 7.36 3.70 -12.17
C ILE A 90 8.78 3.44 -11.60
N PRO A 91 9.64 2.61 -12.22
CA PRO A 91 10.99 2.35 -11.70
C PRO A 91 11.89 3.60 -11.64
N LYS A 92 12.79 3.71 -10.66
CA LYS A 92 13.73 4.85 -10.54
C LYS A 92 14.59 4.98 -11.80
N ALA A 93 14.99 3.86 -12.41
CA ALA A 93 15.75 3.83 -13.65
C ALA A 93 14.98 4.49 -14.82
N ARG A 94 13.66 4.25 -14.91
CA ARG A 94 12.81 4.82 -15.96
C ARG A 94 12.64 6.32 -15.79
N VAL A 95 12.41 6.80 -14.56
CA VAL A 95 12.36 8.25 -14.26
C VAL A 95 13.64 8.94 -14.71
N ARG A 96 14.82 8.38 -14.39
CA ARG A 96 16.11 8.94 -14.80
C ARG A 96 16.26 9.05 -16.31
N ALA A 97 15.85 8.01 -17.03
CA ALA A 97 15.93 7.98 -18.48
C ALA A 97 15.01 9.03 -19.12
N LEU A 98 13.77 9.14 -18.64
CA LEU A 98 12.79 10.08 -19.17
C LEU A 98 13.12 11.54 -18.85
N VAL A 99 13.57 11.84 -17.63
CA VAL A 99 14.00 13.21 -17.30
C VAL A 99 15.21 13.61 -18.16
N ALA A 100 16.17 12.70 -18.37
CA ALA A 100 17.32 12.97 -19.24
C ALA A 100 16.88 13.23 -20.69
N ALA A 101 15.89 12.50 -21.20
CA ALA A 101 15.34 12.68 -22.54
C ALA A 101 14.66 14.06 -22.70
N LEU A 102 14.00 14.56 -21.64
CA LEU A 102 13.32 15.85 -21.67
C LEU A 102 14.23 17.07 -21.46
N GLU A 103 15.47 16.91 -21.01
CA GLU A 103 16.37 18.04 -20.69
C GLU A 103 16.49 19.04 -21.86
N GLY A 104 16.63 18.53 -23.08
CA GLY A 104 16.74 19.34 -24.29
C GLY A 104 15.47 20.14 -24.57
N ALA A 105 14.30 19.51 -24.52
CA ALA A 105 13.01 20.18 -24.74
C ALA A 105 12.70 21.21 -23.65
N VAL A 106 12.98 20.89 -22.38
CA VAL A 106 12.77 21.81 -21.25
C VAL A 106 13.62 23.07 -21.40
N GLU A 107 14.87 22.95 -21.86
CA GLU A 107 15.73 24.13 -22.09
C GLU A 107 15.25 24.96 -23.27
N ARG A 108 14.87 24.35 -24.39
CA ARG A 108 14.32 25.08 -25.55
C ARG A 108 13.06 25.85 -25.20
N LEU A 109 12.10 25.20 -24.55
CA LEU A 109 10.86 25.84 -24.07
C LEU A 109 11.16 26.99 -23.11
N ARG A 110 12.23 26.87 -22.30
CA ARG A 110 12.68 27.95 -21.42
C ARG A 110 13.30 29.12 -22.17
N GLU A 111 14.08 28.87 -23.20
CA GLU A 111 14.63 29.91 -24.08
C GLU A 111 13.53 30.65 -24.84
N ASP A 112 12.47 29.93 -25.25
CA ASP A 112 11.30 30.47 -25.95
C ASP A 112 10.34 31.24 -25.02
N GLY A 113 10.63 31.30 -23.73
CA GLY A 113 9.83 32.02 -22.74
C GLY A 113 8.57 31.27 -22.29
N ASP A 114 8.44 29.99 -22.65
CA ASP A 114 7.31 29.13 -22.27
C ASP A 114 7.74 27.84 -21.53
N PRO A 115 8.49 27.97 -20.42
CA PRO A 115 9.10 26.82 -19.78
C PRO A 115 8.07 25.94 -19.06
N PRO A 116 8.21 24.61 -19.11
CA PRO A 116 7.22 23.69 -18.56
C PRO A 116 7.06 23.80 -17.05
N THR A 117 5.87 23.46 -16.59
CA THR A 117 5.51 23.26 -15.19
C THR A 117 5.85 21.83 -14.76
N TYR A 118 5.87 21.63 -13.44
CA TYR A 118 6.08 20.30 -12.85
C TYR A 118 5.03 19.28 -13.31
N PHE A 119 3.77 19.72 -13.45
CA PHE A 119 2.65 18.85 -13.80
C PHE A 119 2.71 18.42 -15.28
N GLU A 120 3.04 19.34 -16.19
CA GLU A 120 3.22 19.04 -17.63
C GLU A 120 4.36 18.03 -17.84
N ALA A 121 5.50 18.21 -17.16
CA ALA A 121 6.62 17.28 -17.25
C ALA A 121 6.27 15.89 -16.71
N LEU A 122 5.55 15.79 -15.59
CA LEU A 122 5.10 14.51 -15.05
C LEU A 122 4.07 13.82 -15.94
N THR A 123 3.19 14.57 -16.59
CA THR A 123 2.20 14.02 -17.53
C THR A 123 2.90 13.37 -18.72
N ALA A 124 3.91 14.05 -19.30
CA ALA A 124 4.72 13.48 -20.38
C ALA A 124 5.49 12.22 -19.95
N LEU A 125 6.05 12.23 -18.73
CA LEU A 125 6.69 11.05 -18.13
C LEU A 125 5.72 9.87 -17.97
N ALA A 126 4.50 10.13 -17.52
CA ALA A 126 3.48 9.11 -17.31
C ALA A 126 3.09 8.44 -18.63
N LEU A 127 2.69 9.23 -19.63
CA LEU A 127 2.29 8.73 -20.94
C LEU A 127 3.42 7.96 -21.64
N SER A 128 4.67 8.44 -21.53
CA SER A 128 5.83 7.72 -22.07
C SER A 128 6.17 6.42 -21.33
N HIS A 129 5.82 6.31 -20.04
CA HIS A 129 5.96 5.06 -19.33
C HIS A 129 4.86 4.07 -19.71
N PHE A 130 3.61 4.54 -19.78
CA PHE A 130 2.45 3.73 -20.16
C PHE A 130 2.62 3.10 -21.55
N ALA A 131 3.06 3.89 -22.54
CA ALA A 131 3.34 3.39 -23.88
C ALA A 131 4.47 2.35 -23.88
N ALA A 132 5.51 2.55 -23.07
CA ALA A 132 6.64 1.61 -23.00
C ALA A 132 6.29 0.29 -22.32
N GLU A 133 5.36 0.30 -21.36
CA GLU A 133 4.81 -0.91 -20.75
C GLU A 133 3.68 -1.52 -21.59
N SER A 134 3.31 -0.91 -22.72
CA SER A 134 2.24 -1.36 -23.61
C SER A 134 0.90 -1.55 -22.88
N VAL A 135 0.57 -0.63 -21.97
CA VAL A 135 -0.71 -0.70 -21.24
C VAL A 135 -1.89 -0.61 -22.19
N ASP A 136 -2.95 -1.36 -21.93
CA ASP A 136 -4.17 -1.30 -22.72
C ASP A 136 -4.89 0.03 -22.53
N VAL A 137 -4.96 0.53 -21.29
CA VAL A 137 -5.67 1.77 -20.94
C VAL A 137 -4.88 2.59 -19.91
N ALA A 138 -4.76 3.90 -20.14
CA ALA A 138 -4.21 4.85 -19.19
C ALA A 138 -5.32 5.72 -18.55
N VAL A 139 -5.54 5.54 -17.24
CA VAL A 139 -6.46 6.35 -16.44
C VAL A 139 -5.74 7.60 -15.93
N LEU A 140 -6.18 8.77 -16.38
CA LEU A 140 -5.57 10.07 -16.11
C LEU A 140 -6.47 10.92 -15.21
N GLU A 141 -6.06 11.13 -13.97
CA GLU A 141 -6.67 12.15 -13.11
C GLU A 141 -6.29 13.54 -13.62
N VAL A 142 -7.31 14.33 -13.96
CA VAL A 142 -7.14 15.72 -14.38
C VAL A 142 -6.73 16.57 -13.17
N GLY A 143 -5.71 17.40 -13.34
CA GLY A 143 -5.19 18.26 -12.28
C GLY A 143 -6.17 19.37 -11.91
N ILE A 144 -6.35 20.36 -12.81
CA ILE A 144 -7.24 21.51 -12.60
C ILE A 144 -8.08 21.77 -13.86
N GLY A 145 -9.38 21.97 -13.67
CA GLY A 145 -10.31 22.25 -14.77
C GLY A 145 -10.58 21.01 -15.62
N GLY A 146 -10.62 21.21 -16.94
CA GLY A 146 -10.63 20.15 -17.94
C GLY A 146 -9.84 20.56 -19.18
N ARG A 147 -10.36 21.55 -19.92
CA ARG A 147 -9.86 21.95 -21.25
C ARG A 147 -8.36 22.18 -21.37
N TYR A 148 -7.77 22.78 -20.35
CA TYR A 148 -6.42 23.34 -20.41
C TYR A 148 -5.44 22.63 -19.46
N ASP A 149 -5.89 21.54 -18.85
CA ASP A 149 -5.04 20.71 -18.01
C ASP A 149 -4.00 19.98 -18.86
N ALA A 150 -2.83 19.68 -18.28
CA ALA A 150 -1.77 19.00 -19.02
C ALA A 150 -2.22 17.62 -19.53
N THR A 151 -3.12 16.94 -18.81
CA THR A 151 -3.66 15.64 -19.23
C THR A 151 -4.53 15.73 -20.48
N SER A 152 -5.05 16.91 -20.82
CA SER A 152 -5.88 17.15 -22.02
C SER A 152 -5.05 17.36 -23.29
N ALA A 153 -3.76 17.02 -23.26
CA ALA A 153 -2.92 16.87 -24.44
C ALA A 153 -3.13 15.52 -25.16
N VAL A 154 -4.12 14.73 -24.72
CA VAL A 154 -4.53 13.45 -25.32
C VAL A 154 -5.97 13.56 -25.80
N ASP A 155 -6.36 12.66 -26.72
CA ASP A 155 -7.75 12.48 -27.12
C ASP A 155 -8.31 11.25 -26.36
N PRO A 156 -9.16 11.44 -25.33
CA PRO A 156 -9.61 10.32 -24.51
C PRO A 156 -10.63 9.45 -25.25
N VAL A 157 -10.62 8.14 -24.98
CA VAL A 157 -11.64 7.19 -25.45
C VAL A 157 -12.89 7.19 -24.55
N ALA A 158 -12.72 7.58 -23.28
CA ALA A 158 -13.79 7.78 -22.32
C ALA A 158 -13.39 8.87 -21.33
N SER A 159 -14.36 9.55 -20.72
CA SER A 159 -14.05 10.49 -19.64
C SER A 159 -15.20 10.69 -18.68
N ALA A 160 -14.87 11.29 -17.53
CA ALA A 160 -15.86 11.61 -16.51
C ALA A 160 -15.67 12.95 -15.83
N VAL A 161 -16.78 13.51 -15.35
CA VAL A 161 -16.81 14.59 -14.36
C VAL A 161 -17.47 14.08 -13.08
N THR A 162 -16.65 13.80 -12.07
CA THR A 162 -17.07 13.18 -10.80
C THR A 162 -18.04 14.06 -10.00
N SER A 163 -17.64 15.29 -9.71
CA SER A 163 -18.48 16.29 -9.02
C SER A 163 -18.07 17.71 -9.43
N VAL A 164 -18.91 18.70 -9.17
CA VAL A 164 -18.62 20.12 -9.42
C VAL A 164 -18.99 20.95 -8.21
N SER A 165 -18.02 21.68 -7.67
CA SER A 165 -18.20 22.67 -6.60
C SER A 165 -17.43 23.95 -6.92
N LEU A 166 -17.69 25.03 -6.18
CA LEU A 166 -16.91 26.26 -6.29
C LEU A 166 -15.48 26.00 -5.79
N GLU A 167 -14.54 25.92 -6.73
CA GLU A 167 -13.12 25.73 -6.49
C GLU A 167 -12.34 26.45 -7.57
N HIS A 168 -11.12 26.89 -7.25
CA HIS A 168 -10.24 27.56 -8.22
C HIS A 168 -10.95 28.68 -8.99
N THR A 169 -11.78 29.48 -8.30
CA THR A 169 -12.65 30.49 -8.92
C THR A 169 -11.88 31.54 -9.71
N ASP A 170 -10.63 31.80 -9.32
CA ASP A 170 -9.70 32.69 -10.03
C ASP A 170 -9.29 32.15 -11.42
N LEU A 171 -9.48 30.85 -11.69
CA LEU A 171 -9.07 30.16 -12.91
C LEU A 171 -10.25 29.62 -13.73
N LEU A 172 -11.25 29.03 -13.08
CA LEU A 172 -12.31 28.24 -13.73
C LEU A 172 -13.65 28.96 -13.85
N GLY A 173 -13.85 30.06 -13.12
CA GLY A 173 -15.09 30.83 -13.11
C GLY A 173 -15.64 31.07 -11.71
N GLU A 174 -16.56 32.04 -11.60
CA GLU A 174 -17.16 32.42 -10.31
C GLU A 174 -18.46 31.64 -10.02
N THR A 175 -18.92 30.83 -10.98
CA THR A 175 -20.18 30.07 -10.90
C THR A 175 -19.97 28.58 -11.13
N VAL A 176 -20.87 27.77 -10.55
CA VAL A 176 -20.85 26.31 -10.72
C VAL A 176 -21.01 25.92 -12.20
N GLU A 177 -21.83 26.66 -12.95
CA GLU A 177 -22.10 26.42 -14.36
C GLU A 177 -20.89 26.73 -15.26
N GLU A 178 -20.10 27.76 -14.95
CA GLU A 178 -18.84 28.04 -15.67
C GLU A 178 -17.82 26.92 -15.46
N ILE A 179 -17.63 26.52 -14.20
CA ILE A 179 -16.72 25.43 -13.82
C ILE A 179 -17.17 24.12 -14.47
N ALA A 180 -18.47 23.84 -14.48
CA ALA A 180 -19.05 22.65 -15.10
C ALA A 180 -18.78 22.58 -16.61
N ARG A 181 -18.95 23.70 -17.33
CA ARG A 181 -18.68 23.76 -18.78
C ARG A 181 -17.20 23.58 -19.12
N ASP A 182 -16.29 24.14 -18.31
CA ASP A 182 -14.85 23.93 -18.50
C ASP A 182 -14.46 22.46 -18.31
N LYS A 183 -14.97 21.83 -17.25
CA LYS A 183 -14.72 20.41 -16.98
C LYS A 183 -15.33 19.49 -18.04
N ALA A 184 -16.49 19.84 -18.61
CA ALA A 184 -17.14 19.06 -19.67
C ALA A 184 -16.31 18.97 -20.97
N GLN A 185 -15.30 19.83 -21.15
CA GLN A 185 -14.45 19.82 -22.35
C GLN A 185 -13.52 18.61 -22.43
N VAL A 186 -13.43 17.77 -21.40
CA VAL A 186 -12.73 16.47 -21.46
C VAL A 186 -13.56 15.39 -22.14
N ALA A 187 -14.79 15.70 -22.55
CA ALA A 187 -15.68 14.73 -23.19
C ALA A 187 -15.02 14.14 -24.46
N PRO A 188 -15.09 12.82 -24.65
CA PRO A 188 -14.59 12.20 -25.86
C PRO A 188 -15.55 12.48 -27.03
N ASP A 189 -15.05 12.36 -28.26
CA ASP A 189 -15.86 12.63 -29.47
C ASP A 189 -16.94 11.56 -29.72
N ASP A 190 -16.65 10.30 -29.36
CA ASP A 190 -17.44 9.13 -29.78
C ASP A 190 -18.15 8.41 -28.62
N ALA A 191 -18.13 8.96 -27.40
CA ALA A 191 -18.81 8.38 -26.24
C ALA A 191 -19.45 9.45 -25.34
N PRO A 192 -20.57 9.15 -24.66
CA PRO A 192 -21.16 10.09 -23.71
C PRO A 192 -20.28 10.24 -22.46
N LEU A 193 -20.13 11.48 -21.99
CA LEU A 193 -19.40 11.80 -20.76
C LEU A 193 -20.12 11.21 -19.54
N VAL A 194 -19.42 10.43 -18.72
CA VAL A 194 -19.98 9.94 -17.45
C VAL A 194 -19.92 11.04 -16.40
N THR A 195 -21.00 11.30 -15.66
CA THR A 195 -20.96 12.35 -14.64
C THR A 195 -21.75 12.04 -13.37
N GLY A 196 -21.10 12.26 -12.23
CA GLY A 196 -21.74 12.29 -10.91
C GLY A 196 -22.20 13.69 -10.49
N ALA A 197 -22.08 14.68 -11.37
CA ALA A 197 -22.57 16.03 -11.12
C ALA A 197 -24.09 16.05 -11.07
N SER A 198 -24.65 16.98 -10.29
CA SER A 198 -26.10 17.14 -10.11
C SER A 198 -26.54 18.60 -10.22
N GLY A 199 -27.85 18.82 -10.29
CA GLY A 199 -28.44 20.16 -10.30
C GLY A 199 -27.93 21.03 -11.47
N ALA A 200 -27.60 22.29 -11.19
CA ALA A 200 -27.17 23.25 -12.20
C ALA A 200 -25.88 22.84 -12.93
N ALA A 201 -24.97 22.11 -12.26
CA ALA A 201 -23.76 21.58 -12.89
C ALA A 201 -24.09 20.56 -13.97
N LEU A 202 -24.98 19.60 -13.67
CA LEU A 202 -25.42 18.59 -14.64
C LEU A 202 -26.09 19.23 -15.85
N GLU A 203 -26.97 20.20 -15.62
CA GLU A 203 -27.63 20.92 -16.71
C GLU A 203 -26.64 21.70 -17.57
N ALA A 204 -25.59 22.30 -16.98
CA ALA A 204 -24.53 22.95 -17.74
C ALA A 204 -23.70 21.96 -18.57
N ILE A 205 -23.36 20.79 -18.02
CA ILE A 205 -22.63 19.74 -18.76
C ILE A 205 -23.46 19.23 -19.95
N ARG A 206 -24.76 19.00 -19.75
CA ARG A 206 -25.71 18.58 -20.80
C ARG A 206 -25.82 19.56 -21.97
N THR A 207 -25.44 20.83 -21.78
CA THR A 207 -25.39 21.80 -22.89
C THR A 207 -24.15 21.67 -23.76
N GLU A 208 -23.11 21.02 -23.25
CA GLU A 208 -21.81 20.86 -23.94
C GLU A 208 -21.67 19.48 -24.60
N THR A 209 -22.20 18.42 -23.99
CA THR A 209 -22.05 17.03 -24.47
C THR A 209 -23.19 16.12 -24.03
N ASP A 210 -23.32 14.96 -24.69
CA ASP A 210 -24.18 13.86 -24.24
C ASP A 210 -23.60 13.24 -22.97
N VAL A 211 -24.47 12.79 -22.05
CA VAL A 211 -24.04 12.32 -20.72
C VAL A 211 -24.68 11.00 -20.32
N VAL A 212 -23.93 10.23 -19.53
CA VAL A 212 -24.45 9.18 -18.64
C VAL A 212 -24.40 9.72 -17.22
N SER A 213 -25.56 10.04 -16.65
CA SER A 213 -25.66 10.57 -15.29
C SER A 213 -25.61 9.46 -14.24
N VAL A 214 -24.90 9.72 -13.15
CA VAL A 214 -24.73 8.80 -12.01
C VAL A 214 -25.19 9.50 -10.74
N GLY A 215 -26.09 8.87 -9.97
CA GLY A 215 -26.58 9.44 -8.72
C GLY A 215 -27.60 8.58 -8.00
N PRO A 216 -28.10 8.99 -6.83
CA PRO A 216 -28.94 8.14 -5.98
C PRO A 216 -30.38 7.97 -6.48
N ALA A 217 -30.85 8.82 -7.38
CA ALA A 217 -32.20 8.77 -7.95
C ALA A 217 -32.25 9.51 -9.30
N ASP A 218 -33.20 9.11 -10.16
CA ASP A 218 -33.49 9.75 -11.45
C ASP A 218 -32.27 9.93 -12.38
N ALA A 219 -31.27 9.06 -12.24
CA ALA A 219 -30.04 9.02 -13.02
C ALA A 219 -30.01 7.79 -13.96
N ASP A 220 -29.15 7.82 -14.97
CA ASP A 220 -28.97 6.70 -15.90
C ASP A 220 -28.34 5.48 -15.20
N VAL A 221 -27.42 5.74 -14.27
CA VAL A 221 -26.89 4.76 -13.31
C VAL A 221 -27.28 5.20 -11.90
N ILE A 222 -28.15 4.41 -11.27
CA ILE A 222 -28.53 4.61 -9.87
C ILE A 222 -27.39 4.08 -9.00
N ALA A 223 -26.79 4.94 -8.20
CA ALA A 223 -25.67 4.62 -7.33
C ALA A 223 -25.94 5.10 -5.90
N THR A 224 -26.00 4.16 -4.96
CA THR A 224 -26.29 4.43 -3.55
C THR A 224 -25.26 3.77 -2.63
N GLU A 225 -25.01 4.44 -1.50
CA GLU A 225 -24.33 3.85 -0.35
C GLU A 225 -25.38 3.41 0.66
N GLU A 226 -25.35 2.15 1.06
CA GLU A 226 -26.36 1.50 1.91
C GLU A 226 -25.95 1.44 3.39
N GLY A 227 -24.89 2.18 3.75
CA GLY A 227 -24.30 2.22 5.09
C GLY A 227 -22.97 1.46 5.18
N LEU A 228 -22.35 1.54 6.37
CA LEU A 228 -21.13 0.80 6.69
C LEU A 228 -21.43 -0.72 6.74
N ALA A 229 -20.72 -1.48 5.91
CA ALA A 229 -20.66 -2.94 6.00
C ALA A 229 -19.70 -3.39 7.10
N SER A 230 -18.64 -2.61 7.34
CA SER A 230 -17.69 -2.74 8.43
C SER A 230 -17.12 -1.37 8.78
N PRO A 231 -16.29 -1.22 9.83
CA PRO A 231 -15.63 0.06 10.12
C PRO A 231 -14.79 0.62 8.96
N ILE A 232 -14.41 -0.21 7.97
CA ILE A 232 -13.52 0.15 6.88
C ILE A 232 -14.12 -0.03 5.48
N GLU A 233 -15.37 -0.51 5.38
CA GLU A 233 -16.07 -0.76 4.11
C GLU A 233 -17.50 -0.22 4.17
N SER A 234 -17.93 0.47 3.11
CA SER A 234 -19.34 0.82 2.86
C SER A 234 -19.97 -0.18 1.88
N ALA A 235 -21.20 -0.59 2.13
CA ALA A 235 -22.02 -1.31 1.17
C ALA A 235 -22.52 -0.35 0.09
N VAL A 236 -22.44 -0.76 -1.18
CA VAL A 236 -22.90 0.02 -2.33
C VAL A 236 -23.79 -0.80 -3.24
N SER A 237 -24.81 -0.14 -3.79
CA SER A 237 -25.70 -0.68 -4.81
C SER A 237 -25.62 0.19 -6.05
N LEU A 238 -25.31 -0.42 -7.19
CA LEU A 238 -25.20 0.21 -8.49
C LEU A 238 -26.18 -0.47 -9.45
N THR A 239 -27.04 0.29 -10.11
CA THR A 239 -28.02 -0.24 -11.07
C THR A 239 -28.04 0.61 -12.33
N ALA A 240 -27.69 -0.01 -13.45
CA ALA A 240 -27.84 0.53 -14.80
C ALA A 240 -28.92 -0.27 -15.56
N PRO A 241 -29.30 0.12 -16.79
CA PRO A 241 -30.34 -0.58 -17.55
C PRO A 241 -30.04 -2.07 -17.83
N GLU A 242 -28.77 -2.42 -18.02
CA GLU A 242 -28.34 -3.76 -18.45
C GLU A 242 -27.61 -4.57 -17.36
N TRP A 243 -27.19 -3.92 -16.28
CA TRP A 243 -26.42 -4.55 -15.22
C TRP A 243 -26.74 -3.96 -13.84
N ALA A 244 -26.54 -4.77 -12.80
CA ALA A 244 -26.65 -4.35 -11.41
C ALA A 244 -25.53 -5.00 -10.59
N VAL A 245 -24.97 -4.25 -9.66
CA VAL A 245 -23.87 -4.64 -8.79
C VAL A 245 -24.20 -4.28 -7.36
N GLU A 246 -24.15 -5.26 -6.47
CA GLU A 246 -24.12 -5.05 -5.02
C GLU A 246 -22.75 -5.52 -4.52
N THR A 247 -22.03 -4.64 -3.83
CA THR A 247 -20.68 -4.95 -3.32
C THR A 247 -20.32 -4.04 -2.15
N ASN A 248 -19.16 -4.26 -1.56
CA ASN A 248 -18.55 -3.35 -0.61
C ASN A 248 -17.41 -2.58 -1.27
N VAL A 249 -17.18 -1.35 -0.82
CA VAL A 249 -16.06 -0.51 -1.24
C VAL A 249 -15.22 -0.17 -0.01
N PRO A 250 -13.88 -0.32 -0.05
CA PRO A 250 -12.98 -0.03 1.07
C PRO A 250 -12.69 1.48 1.21
N LEU A 251 -13.72 2.30 0.96
CA LEU A 251 -13.72 3.76 1.05
C LEU A 251 -15.08 4.16 1.64
N PRO A 252 -15.16 4.37 2.96
CA PRO A 252 -16.40 4.76 3.62
C PRO A 252 -16.96 6.08 3.10
N GLY A 253 -18.27 6.13 2.94
CA GLY A 253 -19.02 7.39 2.80
C GLY A 253 -19.96 7.47 1.59
N PRO A 254 -21.04 8.26 1.69
CA PRO A 254 -22.08 8.32 0.64
C PRO A 254 -21.57 8.74 -0.74
N HIS A 255 -20.64 9.71 -0.77
CA HIS A 255 -20.02 10.19 -2.00
C HIS A 255 -19.22 9.10 -2.74
N GLN A 256 -18.75 8.08 -2.04
CA GLN A 256 -18.04 6.95 -2.65
C GLN A 256 -18.97 6.01 -3.40
N GLY A 257 -20.27 5.95 -3.04
CA GLY A 257 -21.29 5.26 -3.83
C GLY A 257 -21.39 5.86 -5.24
N THR A 258 -21.49 7.19 -5.33
CA THR A 258 -21.47 7.90 -6.63
C THR A 258 -20.15 7.70 -7.38
N ASN A 259 -19.01 7.82 -6.71
CA ASN A 259 -17.69 7.58 -7.35
C ASN A 259 -17.58 6.15 -7.91
N ALA A 260 -18.08 5.15 -7.17
CA ALA A 260 -18.13 3.76 -7.61
C ALA A 260 -19.05 3.57 -8.82
N GLY A 261 -20.20 4.24 -8.84
CA GLY A 261 -21.09 4.27 -10.00
C GLY A 261 -20.44 4.89 -11.24
N VAL A 262 -19.70 5.99 -11.08
CA VAL A 262 -18.95 6.63 -12.17
C VAL A 262 -17.86 5.69 -12.70
N ALA A 263 -17.09 5.06 -11.81
CA ALA A 263 -16.06 4.10 -12.21
C ALA A 263 -16.63 2.86 -12.92
N ALA A 264 -17.76 2.32 -12.43
CA ALA A 264 -18.43 1.18 -13.06
C ALA A 264 -19.01 1.55 -14.44
N ALA A 265 -19.61 2.72 -14.58
CA ALA A 265 -20.12 3.21 -15.87
C ALA A 265 -19.00 3.45 -16.89
N LEU A 266 -17.85 3.98 -16.45
CA LEU A 266 -16.66 4.08 -17.31
C LEU A 266 -16.15 2.71 -17.74
N ALA A 267 -16.07 1.75 -16.80
CA ALA A 267 -15.62 0.39 -17.13
C ALA A 267 -16.55 -0.29 -18.16
N ASP A 268 -17.86 -0.11 -18.04
CA ASP A 268 -18.89 -0.61 -18.97
C ASP A 268 -18.76 0.02 -20.38
N GLN A 269 -18.33 1.29 -20.48
CA GLN A 269 -18.03 1.94 -21.76
C GLN A 269 -16.76 1.41 -22.43
N LEU A 270 -15.75 1.04 -21.63
CA LEU A 270 -14.40 0.69 -22.11
C LEU A 270 -14.25 -0.79 -22.47
N ALA A 271 -14.91 -1.67 -21.73
CA ALA A 271 -14.65 -3.09 -21.79
C ALA A 271 -15.92 -3.91 -21.51
N PRO A 272 -16.04 -5.13 -22.07
CA PRO A 272 -17.11 -6.06 -21.70
C PRO A 272 -16.85 -6.64 -20.31
N VAL A 273 -17.22 -5.89 -19.26
CA VAL A 273 -17.03 -6.27 -17.86
C VAL A 273 -18.32 -6.83 -17.26
N ASP A 274 -18.25 -8.03 -16.67
CA ASP A 274 -19.41 -8.60 -16.00
C ASP A 274 -19.59 -8.01 -14.58
N PRO A 275 -20.81 -8.05 -14.01
CA PRO A 275 -21.07 -7.48 -12.68
C PRO A 275 -20.19 -8.01 -11.55
N LYS A 276 -19.74 -9.27 -11.60
CA LYS A 276 -18.87 -9.84 -10.55
C LYS A 276 -17.46 -9.26 -10.64
N THR A 277 -16.97 -9.04 -11.85
CA THR A 277 -15.68 -8.38 -12.11
C THR A 277 -15.70 -6.94 -11.60
N ILE A 278 -16.77 -6.18 -11.88
CA ILE A 278 -16.97 -4.83 -11.31
C ILE A 278 -16.98 -4.90 -9.78
N ALA A 279 -17.80 -5.79 -9.19
CA ALA A 279 -17.93 -5.93 -7.75
C ALA A 279 -16.58 -6.19 -7.05
N ARG A 280 -15.78 -7.11 -7.61
CA ARG A 280 -14.47 -7.50 -7.07
C ARG A 280 -13.42 -6.43 -7.27
N GLY A 281 -13.41 -5.75 -8.42
CA GLY A 281 -12.55 -4.60 -8.68
C GLY A 281 -12.78 -3.46 -7.69
N LEU A 282 -14.05 -3.06 -7.49
CA LEU A 282 -14.44 -2.04 -6.51
C LEU A 282 -13.98 -2.40 -5.09
N ARG A 283 -14.13 -3.66 -4.68
CA ARG A 283 -13.76 -4.09 -3.32
C ARG A 283 -12.25 -4.11 -3.06
N LYS A 284 -11.43 -4.08 -4.12
CA LYS A 284 -9.95 -3.99 -4.06
C LYS A 284 -9.43 -2.55 -4.20
N ALA A 285 -10.29 -1.56 -4.39
CA ALA A 285 -9.94 -0.16 -4.65
C ALA A 285 -9.51 0.61 -3.39
N HIS A 286 -8.49 0.12 -2.69
CA HIS A 286 -7.91 0.83 -1.55
C HIS A 286 -7.22 2.12 -2.00
N TRP A 287 -7.48 3.22 -1.27
CA TRP A 287 -6.90 4.54 -1.54
C TRP A 287 -6.55 5.28 -0.24
N PRO A 288 -5.25 5.35 0.14
CA PRO A 288 -4.83 5.99 1.39
C PRO A 288 -5.21 7.48 1.48
N GLY A 289 -5.51 7.94 2.69
CA GLY A 289 -5.90 9.33 2.97
C GLY A 289 -7.28 9.77 2.46
N ARG A 290 -8.21 8.82 2.26
CA ARG A 290 -9.64 9.07 2.02
C ARG A 290 -10.44 8.27 3.05
N PHE A 291 -10.87 8.94 4.12
CA PHE A 291 -11.45 8.34 5.31
C PHE A 291 -10.72 7.04 5.72
N GLU A 292 -9.39 7.12 5.79
CA GLU A 292 -8.55 5.95 6.04
C GLU A 292 -8.55 5.66 7.55
N VAL A 293 -9.32 4.66 7.98
CA VAL A 293 -9.27 4.15 9.35
C VAL A 293 -7.95 3.40 9.54
N VAL A 294 -7.15 3.83 10.52
CA VAL A 294 -5.82 3.28 10.82
C VAL A 294 -5.71 2.67 12.21
N SER A 295 -6.68 2.94 13.09
CA SER A 295 -6.85 2.30 14.40
C SER A 295 -8.33 2.19 14.73
N ARG A 296 -8.69 1.17 15.53
CA ARG A 296 -10.07 0.92 15.97
C ARG A 296 -10.34 1.36 17.41
N ALA A 297 -9.33 1.36 18.27
CA ALA A 297 -9.44 1.75 19.68
C ALA A 297 -8.14 2.46 20.14
N PRO A 298 -8.13 3.81 20.29
CA PRO A 298 -9.17 4.72 19.82
C PRO A 298 -9.39 4.60 18.30
N LEU A 299 -10.57 5.00 17.84
CA LEU A 299 -10.83 5.16 16.40
C LEU A 299 -9.87 6.24 15.88
N ALA A 300 -8.96 5.89 14.97
CA ALA A 300 -8.09 6.88 14.33
C ALA A 300 -8.34 6.91 12.83
N VAL A 301 -8.62 8.10 12.30
CA VAL A 301 -9.01 8.32 10.90
C VAL A 301 -8.11 9.36 10.26
N LEU A 302 -7.62 9.08 9.06
CA LEU A 302 -6.84 10.01 8.23
C LEU A 302 -7.64 10.43 6.99
N ASP A 303 -7.90 11.73 6.85
CA ASP A 303 -8.62 12.25 5.67
C ASP A 303 -8.01 13.53 5.08
N GLY A 304 -7.93 13.55 3.76
CA GLY A 304 -7.34 14.65 2.98
C GLY A 304 -8.23 15.88 2.77
N ALA A 305 -9.38 15.99 3.44
CA ALA A 305 -10.29 17.13 3.35
C ALA A 305 -9.53 18.45 3.59
N HIS A 306 -9.62 19.35 2.63
CA HIS A 306 -8.79 20.56 2.55
C HIS A 306 -9.54 21.78 2.02
N ASN A 307 -10.87 21.72 2.02
CA ASN A 307 -11.80 22.79 1.68
C ASN A 307 -13.12 22.57 2.44
N PRO A 308 -13.99 23.58 2.58
CA PRO A 308 -15.22 23.46 3.36
C PRO A 308 -16.13 22.30 2.93
N GLY A 309 -16.42 22.15 1.64
CA GLY A 309 -17.30 21.07 1.15
C GLY A 309 -16.73 19.66 1.38
N ALA A 310 -15.41 19.49 1.27
CA ALA A 310 -14.75 18.23 1.64
C ALA A 310 -14.81 17.96 3.14
N CYS A 311 -14.72 19.01 3.98
CA CYS A 311 -14.89 18.90 5.43
C CYS A 311 -16.34 18.58 5.82
N GLU A 312 -17.34 19.12 5.13
CA GLU A 312 -18.75 18.74 5.30
C GLU A 312 -18.95 17.27 4.96
N THR A 313 -18.41 16.83 3.81
CA THR A 313 -18.45 15.42 3.42
C THR A 313 -17.78 14.52 4.47
N LEU A 314 -16.62 14.94 5.00
CA LEU A 314 -15.93 14.21 6.07
C LEU A 314 -16.75 14.13 7.35
N ALA A 315 -17.43 15.22 7.74
CA ALA A 315 -18.34 15.24 8.88
C ALA A 315 -19.48 14.24 8.71
N ASP A 316 -20.13 14.21 7.54
CA ASP A 316 -21.22 13.28 7.22
C ASP A 316 -20.79 11.81 7.32
N VAL A 317 -19.55 11.48 6.93
CA VAL A 317 -19.01 10.12 7.08
C VAL A 317 -18.70 9.83 8.55
N LEU A 318 -18.12 10.79 9.28
CA LEU A 318 -17.79 10.63 10.69
C LEU A 318 -19.02 10.38 11.56
N GLU A 319 -20.19 10.95 11.22
CA GLU A 319 -21.48 10.69 11.90
C GLU A 319 -21.91 9.22 11.89
N ARG A 320 -21.32 8.40 11.01
CA ARG A 320 -21.59 6.95 10.95
C ARG A 320 -20.86 6.16 12.05
N TYR A 321 -19.93 6.79 12.74
CA TYR A 321 -19.10 6.17 13.77
C TYR A 321 -19.52 6.65 15.16
N ALA A 322 -19.58 5.73 16.11
CA ALA A 322 -19.81 6.04 17.50
C ALA A 322 -18.46 6.27 18.20
N PHE A 323 -18.35 7.37 18.94
CA PHE A 323 -17.23 7.71 19.81
C PHE A 323 -17.71 8.65 20.92
N GLU A 324 -16.97 8.72 22.04
CA GLU A 324 -17.27 9.63 23.15
C GLU A 324 -16.73 11.04 22.90
N ASP A 325 -15.39 11.20 22.83
CA ASP A 325 -14.76 12.50 22.57
C ASP A 325 -14.07 12.57 21.19
N LEU A 326 -14.10 13.75 20.56
CA LEU A 326 -13.42 14.02 19.29
C LEU A 326 -12.11 14.79 19.50
N HIS A 327 -11.02 14.14 19.12
CA HIS A 327 -9.66 14.67 19.09
C HIS A 327 -9.28 15.04 17.65
N LEU A 328 -9.39 16.32 17.28
CA LEU A 328 -9.08 16.80 15.93
C LEU A 328 -7.60 17.19 15.81
N VAL A 329 -6.82 16.46 15.01
CA VAL A 329 -5.50 16.88 14.54
C VAL A 329 -5.65 17.65 13.24
N PHE A 330 -5.34 18.95 13.23
CA PHE A 330 -5.62 19.84 12.10
C PHE A 330 -4.36 20.53 11.57
N GLY A 331 -4.07 20.33 10.28
CA GLY A 331 -2.95 20.97 9.58
C GLY A 331 -3.32 21.31 8.13
N ALA A 332 -3.40 22.60 7.82
CA ALA A 332 -3.86 23.10 6.52
C ALA A 332 -2.82 24.00 5.82
N MET A 333 -3.05 24.28 4.52
CA MET A 333 -2.21 25.18 3.73
C MET A 333 -2.67 26.64 3.86
N THR A 334 -1.76 27.60 3.78
CA THR A 334 -2.00 29.03 4.03
C THR A 334 -3.13 29.63 3.18
N GLU A 335 -3.27 29.21 1.92
CA GLU A 335 -4.27 29.78 1.00
C GLU A 335 -5.70 29.23 1.15
N LYS A 336 -5.95 28.32 2.09
CA LYS A 336 -7.24 27.65 2.26
C LYS A 336 -8.17 28.44 3.18
N ASP A 337 -9.47 28.21 3.02
CA ASP A 337 -10.52 28.75 3.88
C ASP A 337 -10.56 28.00 5.22
N HIS A 338 -9.68 28.37 6.15
CA HIS A 338 -9.56 27.70 7.44
C HIS A 338 -10.83 27.81 8.29
N GLU A 339 -11.47 28.98 8.28
CA GLU A 339 -12.71 29.22 9.03
C GLU A 339 -13.85 28.35 8.49
N GLY A 340 -14.05 28.32 7.17
CA GLY A 340 -15.07 27.48 6.54
C GLY A 340 -14.81 25.99 6.78
N MET A 341 -13.55 25.54 6.70
CA MET A 341 -13.17 24.15 6.99
C MET A 341 -13.44 23.76 8.45
N ALA A 342 -13.02 24.58 9.41
CA ALA A 342 -13.27 24.33 10.83
C ALA A 342 -14.77 24.40 11.16
N ALA A 343 -15.53 25.27 10.46
CA ALA A 343 -16.97 25.41 10.62
C ALA A 343 -17.75 24.18 10.13
N ALA A 344 -17.26 23.56 9.06
CA ALA A 344 -17.84 22.36 8.44
C ALA A 344 -17.61 21.07 9.26
N LEU A 345 -16.52 21.00 10.02
CA LEU A 345 -16.24 19.84 10.88
C LEU A 345 -17.06 19.90 12.19
N PRO A 346 -17.38 18.74 12.81
CA PRO A 346 -17.96 18.70 14.15
C PRO A 346 -17.06 19.44 15.15
N ALA A 347 -17.68 20.05 16.16
CA ALA A 347 -16.96 20.72 17.23
C ALA A 347 -16.12 19.69 18.02
N PRO A 348 -14.78 19.81 18.07
CA PRO A 348 -13.95 18.83 18.75
C PRO A 348 -13.82 19.13 20.25
N ASP A 349 -13.72 18.10 21.08
CA ASP A 349 -13.42 18.24 22.51
C ASP A 349 -12.00 18.76 22.71
N ALA A 350 -11.07 18.32 21.85
CA ALA A 350 -9.71 18.84 21.78
C ALA A 350 -9.22 18.98 20.33
N ALA A 351 -8.64 20.14 20.01
CA ALA A 351 -7.95 20.40 18.74
C ALA A 351 -6.43 20.43 18.94
N TYR A 352 -5.70 19.73 18.07
CA TYR A 352 -4.26 19.60 18.03
C TYR A 352 -3.76 20.20 16.71
N LEU A 353 -3.42 21.48 16.76
CA LEU A 353 -2.99 22.23 15.59
C LEU A 353 -1.55 21.92 15.26
N CYS A 354 -1.28 21.66 13.98
CA CYS A 354 0.03 21.24 13.53
C CYS A 354 0.42 21.90 12.22
N ARG A 355 1.74 21.94 11.98
CA ARG A 355 2.31 22.47 10.75
C ARG A 355 2.91 21.33 9.93
N PRO A 356 2.33 20.96 8.78
CA PRO A 356 2.99 20.08 7.83
C PRO A 356 4.34 20.65 7.41
N ASN A 357 5.34 19.81 7.19
CA ASN A 357 6.70 20.17 6.81
C ASN A 357 6.80 20.55 5.32
N VAL A 358 6.03 21.56 4.93
CA VAL A 358 6.05 22.18 3.61
C VAL A 358 6.00 23.71 3.73
N PRO A 359 6.64 24.46 2.81
CA PRO A 359 6.69 25.93 2.90
C PRO A 359 5.32 26.63 2.90
N ARG A 360 4.29 25.98 2.35
CA ARG A 360 2.92 26.51 2.22
C ARG A 360 2.01 26.18 3.42
N ALA A 361 2.51 25.51 4.45
CA ALA A 361 1.72 25.23 5.63
C ALA A 361 1.32 26.53 6.36
N ALA A 362 0.08 26.57 6.85
CA ALA A 362 -0.45 27.69 7.61
C ALA A 362 0.28 27.85 8.96
N GLU A 363 0.28 29.07 9.48
CA GLU A 363 0.78 29.36 10.82
C GLU A 363 -0.23 28.89 11.89
N LEU A 364 0.27 28.38 13.01
CA LEU A 364 -0.57 27.80 14.06
C LEU A 364 -1.57 28.79 14.68
N ASP A 365 -1.22 30.08 14.71
CA ASP A 365 -2.11 31.13 15.21
C ASP A 365 -3.32 31.33 14.29
N ALA A 366 -3.12 31.29 12.97
CA ALA A 366 -4.22 31.38 12.01
C ALA A 366 -5.18 30.18 12.14
N LEU A 367 -4.63 28.97 12.32
CA LEU A 367 -5.45 27.77 12.56
C LEU A 367 -6.19 27.86 13.90
N ALA A 368 -5.57 28.41 14.93
CA ALA A 368 -6.18 28.58 16.24
C ALA A 368 -7.32 29.59 16.22
N ASP A 369 -7.16 30.70 15.50
CA ASP A 369 -8.21 31.69 15.31
C ASP A 369 -9.40 31.10 14.53
N ALA A 370 -9.12 30.29 13.51
CA ALA A 370 -10.15 29.63 12.70
C ALA A 370 -10.96 28.57 13.47
N VAL A 371 -10.30 27.77 14.31
CA VAL A 371 -10.98 26.80 15.20
C VAL A 371 -11.71 27.53 16.33
N GLY A 372 -11.05 28.52 16.95
CA GLY A 372 -11.61 29.39 17.96
C GLY A 372 -12.29 28.64 19.12
N ASP A 373 -13.41 29.17 19.58
CA ASP A 373 -14.17 28.62 20.72
C ASP A 373 -14.95 27.33 20.35
N ARG A 374 -14.81 26.80 19.13
CA ARG A 374 -15.44 25.53 18.75
C ARG A 374 -14.78 24.34 19.42
N ALA A 375 -13.50 24.45 19.80
CA ALA A 375 -12.78 23.40 20.49
C ALA A 375 -12.83 23.60 22.01
N GLY A 376 -13.10 22.52 22.76
CA GLY A 376 -13.02 22.56 24.23
C GLY A 376 -11.62 22.89 24.74
N ARG A 377 -10.60 22.49 23.97
CA ARG A 377 -9.18 22.73 24.22
C ARG A 377 -8.40 22.85 22.92
N ILE A 378 -7.40 23.74 22.90
CA ILE A 378 -6.49 23.88 21.75
C ILE A 378 -5.04 23.66 22.21
N ASP A 379 -4.39 22.68 21.60
CA ASP A 379 -2.95 22.44 21.66
C ASP A 379 -2.29 22.85 20.35
N ARG A 380 -1.05 23.36 20.45
CA ARG A 380 -0.23 23.74 19.32
C ARG A 380 1.03 22.88 19.31
N SER A 381 1.32 22.27 18.17
CA SER A 381 2.51 21.45 17.94
C SER A 381 3.23 21.92 16.67
N GLY A 382 4.56 21.96 16.71
CA GLY A 382 5.37 22.38 15.55
C GLY A 382 5.39 21.35 14.41
N SER A 383 4.94 20.13 14.67
CA SER A 383 4.91 19.02 13.71
C SER A 383 3.60 18.24 13.78
N VAL A 384 3.26 17.56 12.68
CA VAL A 384 2.08 16.71 12.58
C VAL A 384 2.19 15.50 13.51
N LEU A 385 3.32 14.79 13.48
CA LEU A 385 3.50 13.57 14.28
C LEU A 385 3.40 13.85 15.79
N GLU A 386 3.92 14.97 16.27
CA GLU A 386 3.76 15.37 17.67
C GLU A 386 2.30 15.64 18.04
N ALA A 387 1.52 16.26 17.13
CA ALA A 387 0.10 16.47 17.35
C ALA A 387 -0.66 15.14 17.40
N VAL A 388 -0.34 14.19 16.51
CA VAL A 388 -0.92 12.84 16.50
C VAL A 388 -0.59 12.10 17.80
N GLU A 389 0.66 12.07 18.23
CA GLU A 389 1.05 11.41 19.49
C GLU A 389 0.36 12.03 20.71
N ARG A 390 0.23 13.36 20.75
CA ARG A 390 -0.49 14.06 21.82
C ARG A 390 -1.99 13.81 21.82
N ALA A 391 -2.57 13.57 20.64
CA ALA A 391 -3.98 13.22 20.51
C ALA A 391 -4.20 11.78 20.98
N LEU A 392 -3.42 10.83 20.47
CA LEU A 392 -3.50 9.41 20.83
C LEU A 392 -3.21 9.15 22.31
N SER A 393 -2.21 9.81 22.91
CA SER A 393 -1.88 9.63 24.34
C SER A 393 -2.93 10.19 25.30
N ARG A 394 -3.89 10.97 24.80
CA ARG A 394 -5.00 11.52 25.59
C ARG A 394 -6.35 10.92 25.27
N ALA A 395 -6.49 10.26 24.13
CA ALA A 395 -7.72 9.59 23.73
C ALA A 395 -7.85 8.28 24.50
N ASP A 396 -9.03 8.05 25.07
CA ASP A 396 -9.43 6.76 25.63
C ASP A 396 -9.85 5.80 24.50
N GLU A 397 -10.08 4.52 24.81
CA GLU A 397 -10.36 3.48 23.78
C GLU A 397 -11.62 3.75 22.95
N ASP A 398 -12.61 4.46 23.54
CA ASP A 398 -13.90 4.80 22.91
C ASP A 398 -13.90 6.18 22.22
N ASP A 399 -12.76 6.86 22.15
CA ASP A 399 -12.62 8.19 21.52
C ASP A 399 -12.27 8.10 20.02
N CYS A 400 -12.40 9.24 19.33
CA CYS A 400 -12.00 9.40 17.94
C CYS A 400 -10.85 10.41 17.77
N VAL A 401 -9.75 9.98 17.17
CA VAL A 401 -8.67 10.84 16.66
C VAL A 401 -8.82 11.04 15.15
N LEU A 402 -9.22 12.25 14.75
CA LEU A 402 -9.35 12.62 13.34
C LEU A 402 -8.17 13.48 12.88
N VAL A 403 -7.44 13.04 11.85
CA VAL A 403 -6.42 13.86 11.16
C VAL A 403 -7.01 14.43 9.88
N ALA A 404 -7.06 15.76 9.77
CA ALA A 404 -7.63 16.47 8.61
C ALA A 404 -6.91 17.78 8.29
N GLY A 405 -7.32 18.42 7.19
CA GLY A 405 -6.91 19.75 6.77
C GLY A 405 -6.00 19.78 5.54
N SER A 406 -5.24 18.71 5.30
CA SER A 406 -4.46 18.55 4.06
C SER A 406 -3.95 17.12 3.88
N LEU A 407 -3.72 16.74 2.62
CA LEU A 407 -3.01 15.49 2.29
C LEU A 407 -1.55 15.48 2.77
N TYR A 408 -0.94 16.64 2.99
CA TYR A 408 0.40 16.74 3.58
C TYR A 408 0.39 16.36 5.06
N ALA A 409 -0.60 16.83 5.83
CA ALA A 409 -0.81 16.40 7.20
C ALA A 409 -1.08 14.90 7.27
N VAL A 410 -1.96 14.37 6.40
CA VAL A 410 -2.24 12.94 6.34
C VAL A 410 -0.99 12.11 6.04
N ALA A 411 -0.18 12.50 5.05
CA ALA A 411 1.04 11.80 4.71
C ALA A 411 2.02 11.72 5.89
N GLU A 412 2.22 12.84 6.59
CA GLU A 412 3.10 12.87 7.78
C GLU A 412 2.52 12.07 8.95
N ALA A 413 1.22 12.18 9.21
CA ALA A 413 0.56 11.40 10.26
C ALA A 413 0.66 9.90 10.00
N ARG A 414 0.50 9.47 8.75
CA ARG A 414 0.56 8.06 8.35
C ARG A 414 1.90 7.39 8.65
N ASP A 415 2.99 8.15 8.81
CA ASP A 415 4.28 7.58 9.23
C ASP A 415 4.20 6.85 10.59
N ARG A 416 3.29 7.27 11.47
CA ARG A 416 3.07 6.62 12.77
C ARG A 416 2.73 5.13 12.66
N TRP A 417 1.99 4.75 11.61
CA TRP A 417 1.57 3.37 11.38
C TRP A 417 2.41 2.67 10.30
N SER A 418 3.02 3.43 9.39
CA SER A 418 3.67 2.88 8.20
C SER A 418 5.20 2.99 8.16
N ARG A 419 5.84 3.68 9.12
CA ARG A 419 7.30 3.75 9.21
C ARG A 419 7.86 2.42 9.73
N LEU A 420 8.86 1.91 9.00
CA LEU A 420 9.60 0.72 9.40
C LEU A 420 10.95 1.10 10.01
N GLN A 421 11.30 0.44 11.11
CA GLN A 421 12.65 0.45 11.69
C GLN A 421 13.33 -0.84 11.24
N VAL A 422 14.17 -0.77 10.21
CA VAL A 422 14.77 -1.95 9.58
C VAL A 422 16.09 -2.30 10.24
N PRO A 423 16.17 -3.41 11.01
CA PRO A 423 17.44 -3.85 11.57
C PRO A 423 18.37 -4.29 10.42
N LYS A 424 19.63 -3.86 10.48
CA LYS A 424 20.68 -4.26 9.54
C LYS A 424 21.80 -5.00 10.28
N ARG A 425 22.33 -6.06 9.65
CA ARG A 425 23.52 -6.74 10.15
C ARG A 425 24.77 -6.07 9.58
N THR A 426 25.61 -5.52 10.46
CA THR A 426 26.86 -4.84 10.10
C THR A 426 28.00 -5.34 10.99
N ALA A 427 28.14 -6.68 11.07
CA ALA A 427 29.18 -7.31 11.88
C ALA A 427 30.59 -7.12 11.29
N THR A 428 30.68 -6.82 9.98
CA THR A 428 31.93 -6.53 9.28
C THR A 428 31.88 -5.17 8.59
N GLU A 429 33.05 -4.56 8.36
CA GLU A 429 33.15 -3.31 7.58
C GLU A 429 32.55 -3.45 6.18
N ARG A 430 32.67 -4.64 5.58
CA ARG A 430 32.08 -4.94 4.27
C ARG A 430 30.55 -4.87 4.31
N GLU A 431 29.93 -5.40 5.36
CA GLU A 431 28.48 -5.34 5.54
C GLU A 431 28.02 -3.92 5.84
N ALA A 432 28.74 -3.20 6.70
CA ALA A 432 28.50 -1.77 6.95
C ALA A 432 28.59 -0.94 5.66
N ARG A 433 29.59 -1.21 4.81
CA ARG A 433 29.76 -0.59 3.50
C ARG A 433 28.57 -0.87 2.58
N ALA A 434 28.11 -2.11 2.50
CA ALA A 434 26.96 -2.48 1.67
C ALA A 434 25.68 -1.73 2.08
N VAL A 435 25.43 -1.59 3.39
CA VAL A 435 24.29 -0.81 3.92
C VAL A 435 24.41 0.66 3.50
N LEU A 436 25.60 1.26 3.63
CA LEU A 436 25.85 2.66 3.29
C LEU A 436 25.82 2.94 1.78
N GLU A 437 26.29 2.00 0.95
CA GLU A 437 26.20 2.07 -0.51
C GLU A 437 24.73 2.06 -0.97
N GLY A 438 23.90 1.22 -0.33
CA GLY A 438 22.44 1.18 -0.56
C GLY A 438 21.70 2.47 -0.19
N MET A 439 22.33 3.40 0.54
CA MET A 439 21.77 4.72 0.83
C MET A 439 21.98 5.72 -0.32
N GLY A 440 22.73 5.37 -1.37
CA GLY A 440 23.06 6.32 -2.45
C GLY A 440 24.05 7.42 -2.01
N LEU A 441 24.92 7.13 -1.05
CA LEU A 441 26.00 8.00 -0.62
C LEU A 441 27.19 7.96 -1.59
N GLU A 442 28.00 9.02 -1.63
CA GLU A 442 29.26 9.03 -2.39
C GLU A 442 30.27 8.03 -1.80
N SER A 443 31.04 7.33 -2.64
CA SER A 443 31.96 6.27 -2.20
C SER A 443 32.97 6.73 -1.14
N SER A 444 33.45 7.98 -1.22
CA SER A 444 34.35 8.55 -0.21
C SER A 444 33.69 8.78 1.14
N ALA A 445 32.39 9.12 1.16
CA ALA A 445 31.62 9.26 2.39
C ALA A 445 31.30 7.90 3.02
N VAL A 446 31.05 6.88 2.18
CA VAL A 446 30.90 5.49 2.61
C VAL A 446 32.18 4.99 3.29
N GLU A 447 33.33 5.14 2.62
CA GLU A 447 34.64 4.69 3.15
C GLU A 447 34.96 5.35 4.49
N ALA A 448 34.68 6.65 4.65
CA ALA A 448 34.93 7.38 5.89
C ALA A 448 34.02 6.96 7.07
N THR A 449 32.92 6.27 6.79
CA THR A 449 31.85 6.00 7.77
C THR A 449 31.66 4.51 8.07
N ALA A 450 32.10 3.62 7.18
CA ALA A 450 31.93 2.17 7.31
C ALA A 450 32.55 1.61 8.60
N GLU A 451 33.77 2.02 8.96
CA GLU A 451 34.43 1.57 10.21
C GLU A 451 33.63 1.93 11.47
N ARG A 452 32.95 3.09 11.46
CA ARG A 452 32.13 3.58 12.58
C ARG A 452 30.73 2.99 12.62
N SER A 453 30.37 2.25 11.57
CA SER A 453 29.06 1.64 11.38
C SER A 453 29.09 0.13 11.60
N VAL A 454 30.18 -0.40 12.14
CA VAL A 454 30.30 -1.80 12.57
C VAL A 454 29.67 -1.95 13.96
N GLY A 455 28.60 -2.75 14.06
CA GLY A 455 27.91 -2.96 15.33
C GLY A 455 26.43 -3.26 15.13
N ARG A 456 25.60 -2.70 16.02
CA ARG A 456 24.15 -2.75 15.84
C ARG A 456 23.75 -1.60 14.95
N THR A 457 23.08 -1.90 13.83
CA THR A 457 22.66 -0.89 12.85
C THR A 457 21.16 -0.97 12.62
N VAL A 458 20.51 0.19 12.58
CA VAL A 458 19.09 0.33 12.23
C VAL A 458 18.98 1.34 11.09
N LYS A 459 18.34 0.93 9.99
CA LYS A 459 17.92 1.82 8.90
C LYS A 459 16.48 2.23 9.12
N THR A 460 16.18 3.51 8.99
CA THR A 460 14.83 4.05 9.07
C THR A 460 14.66 5.23 8.12
N HIS A 461 13.43 5.70 7.97
CA HIS A 461 13.09 6.86 7.15
C HIS A 461 12.38 7.88 8.04
N LEU A 462 13.02 9.04 8.24
CA LEU A 462 12.53 10.11 9.11
C LEU A 462 12.26 11.37 8.30
N ARG A 463 11.35 12.23 8.74
CA ARG A 463 11.23 13.58 8.17
C ARG A 463 12.50 14.37 8.47
N GLU A 464 12.87 15.33 7.64
CA GLU A 464 14.15 16.04 7.76
C GLU A 464 14.41 16.65 9.16
N PRO A 465 13.44 17.33 9.82
CA PRO A 465 13.63 17.84 11.18
C PRO A 465 13.92 16.72 12.21
N GLN A 466 13.22 15.58 12.10
CA GLN A 466 13.44 14.43 12.96
C GLN A 466 14.82 13.82 12.73
N ALA A 467 15.22 13.65 11.46
CA ALA A 467 16.50 13.09 11.08
C ALA A 467 17.67 13.92 11.61
N ASP A 468 17.58 15.25 11.51
CA ASP A 468 18.61 16.15 12.01
C ASP A 468 18.69 16.12 13.55
N ARG A 469 17.55 16.09 14.24
CA ARG A 469 17.51 15.99 15.71
C ARG A 469 18.05 14.65 16.21
N VAL A 470 17.66 13.53 15.60
CA VAL A 470 18.17 12.19 15.92
C VAL A 470 19.68 12.11 15.68
N ARG A 471 20.18 12.69 14.59
CA ARG A 471 21.62 12.74 14.32
C ARG A 471 22.37 13.51 15.40
N GLU A 472 21.87 14.67 15.81
CA GLU A 472 22.49 15.49 16.86
C GLU A 472 22.51 14.74 18.20
N ALA A 473 21.36 14.22 18.63
CA ALA A 473 21.20 13.44 19.86
C ALA A 473 22.15 12.23 19.88
N PHE A 474 22.14 11.41 18.82
CA PHE A 474 22.94 10.19 18.80
C PHE A 474 24.44 10.48 18.74
N ALA A 475 24.85 11.53 18.02
CA ALA A 475 26.24 11.98 17.99
C ALA A 475 26.72 12.48 19.36
N ALA A 476 25.87 13.16 20.14
CA ALA A 476 26.19 13.60 21.50
C ALA A 476 26.41 12.43 22.46
N ILE A 477 25.69 11.31 22.26
CA ILE A 477 25.84 10.04 22.99
C ILE A 477 27.08 9.23 22.50
N GLY A 478 27.66 9.63 21.36
CA GLY A 478 28.80 8.97 20.73
C GLY A 478 28.43 7.84 19.77
N GLY A 479 27.14 7.72 19.40
CA GLY A 479 26.68 6.87 18.31
C GLY A 479 26.96 7.51 16.94
N SER A 480 26.83 6.71 15.88
CA SER A 480 26.95 7.17 14.50
C SER A 480 25.56 7.28 13.88
N CYS A 481 25.26 8.43 13.27
CA CYS A 481 24.06 8.62 12.47
C CYS A 481 24.45 9.15 11.10
N THR A 482 24.11 8.40 10.06
CA THR A 482 24.33 8.78 8.66
C THR A 482 23.00 9.12 8.02
N LEU A 483 22.94 10.27 7.36
CA LEU A 483 21.75 10.74 6.65
C LEU A 483 22.01 10.71 5.15
N SER A 484 21.11 10.09 4.40
CA SER A 484 21.05 10.22 2.96
C SER A 484 19.84 11.05 2.56
N ARG A 485 20.14 12.22 1.99
CA ARG A 485 19.17 13.10 1.32
C ARG A 485 19.13 12.85 -0.19
N THR A 486 19.88 11.87 -0.69
CA THR A 486 20.00 11.54 -2.12
C THR A 486 18.86 10.65 -2.64
N GLU A 487 17.84 10.39 -1.83
CA GLU A 487 16.55 9.82 -2.25
C GLU A 487 15.44 10.87 -2.12
N THR A 488 15.63 12.02 -2.79
CA THR A 488 14.72 13.18 -2.76
C THR A 488 13.30 12.91 -3.26
N SER A 489 13.02 11.75 -3.88
CA SER A 489 11.66 11.42 -4.29
C SER A 489 10.72 11.15 -3.13
N THR A 490 11.29 10.72 -2.00
CA THR A 490 10.53 10.54 -0.78
C THR A 490 10.61 11.80 0.04
N ARG A 491 9.48 12.26 0.62
CA ARG A 491 9.46 13.36 1.60
C ARG A 491 10.10 12.97 2.95
N ARG A 492 10.98 11.96 2.95
CA ARG A 492 11.68 11.35 4.08
C ARG A 492 13.17 11.26 3.76
N VAL A 493 13.98 11.21 4.81
CA VAL A 493 15.44 11.10 4.78
C VAL A 493 15.81 9.71 5.27
N THR A 494 16.52 8.96 4.44
CA THR A 494 17.07 7.67 4.83
C THR A 494 18.11 7.89 5.92
N THR A 495 17.85 7.34 7.10
CA THR A 495 18.60 7.56 8.34
C THR A 495 19.14 6.23 8.83
N VAL A 496 20.46 6.11 8.92
CA VAL A 496 21.14 4.89 9.40
C VAL A 496 21.84 5.20 10.71
N LEU A 497 21.38 4.53 11.77
CA LEU A 497 21.89 4.62 13.12
C LEU A 497 22.79 3.42 13.39
N SER A 498 24.01 3.65 13.85
CA SER A 498 24.93 2.60 14.27
C SER A 498 25.55 2.90 15.62
N GLY A 499 25.52 1.92 16.54
CA GLY A 499 26.05 2.08 17.89
C GLY A 499 25.96 0.81 18.72
N THR A 500 26.29 0.93 20.00
CA THR A 500 26.12 -0.13 21.01
C THR A 500 24.73 -0.08 21.64
N ASP A 501 24.27 -1.17 22.25
CA ASP A 501 22.96 -1.20 22.92
C ASP A 501 22.82 -0.13 24.01
N ALA A 502 23.91 0.16 24.74
CA ALA A 502 23.91 1.22 25.74
C ALA A 502 23.68 2.61 25.14
N GLN A 503 24.27 2.87 23.96
CA GLN A 503 24.08 4.12 23.24
C GLN A 503 22.67 4.23 22.66
N PHE A 504 22.12 3.13 22.13
CA PHE A 504 20.75 3.12 21.66
C PHE A 504 19.73 3.31 22.80
N ARG A 505 19.93 2.68 23.97
CA ARG A 505 19.06 2.91 25.14
C ARG A 505 19.10 4.37 25.58
N ALA A 506 20.28 4.98 25.63
CA ALA A 506 20.41 6.41 25.93
C ALA A 506 19.73 7.29 24.88
N LEU A 507 19.81 6.93 23.60
CA LEU A 507 19.12 7.65 22.52
C LEU A 507 17.60 7.54 22.71
N ILE A 508 17.08 6.34 22.99
CA ILE A 508 15.66 6.11 23.23
C ILE A 508 15.15 6.97 24.39
N ASP A 509 15.90 7.02 25.50
CA ASP A 509 15.52 7.86 26.65
C ASP A 509 15.52 9.36 26.31
N GLU A 510 16.47 9.82 25.50
CA GLU A 510 16.51 11.21 25.03
C GLU A 510 15.34 11.54 24.09
N LEU A 511 15.06 10.66 23.12
CA LEU A 511 13.99 10.84 22.13
C LEU A 511 12.58 10.72 22.73
N ALA A 512 12.41 9.92 23.79
CA ALA A 512 11.12 9.72 24.45
C ALA A 512 10.53 11.00 25.07
N ALA A 513 11.38 11.97 25.40
CA ALA A 513 10.98 13.26 25.97
C ALA A 513 11.03 14.42 24.94
N ASP A 514 11.37 14.12 23.69
CA ASP A 514 11.62 15.12 22.65
C ASP A 514 10.33 15.51 21.89
N GLU A 515 10.39 16.65 21.21
CA GLU A 515 9.32 17.14 20.33
C GLU A 515 9.36 16.39 18.97
N LEU A 516 8.64 16.90 17.96
CA LEU A 516 8.66 16.35 16.59
C LEU A 516 8.10 14.91 16.45
N GLY A 517 7.41 14.40 17.47
CA GLY A 517 6.88 13.03 17.49
C GLY A 517 7.99 11.96 17.58
N LEU A 518 9.15 12.31 18.16
CA LEU A 518 10.28 11.40 18.33
C LEU A 518 10.04 10.34 19.42
N ALA A 519 9.05 10.52 20.30
CA ALA A 519 8.65 9.52 21.27
C ALA A 519 8.22 8.20 20.60
N ASP A 520 7.47 8.27 19.50
CA ASP A 520 7.12 7.07 18.72
C ASP A 520 8.35 6.43 18.06
N VAL A 521 9.27 7.24 17.51
CA VAL A 521 10.56 6.72 16.99
C VAL A 521 11.31 5.99 18.09
N ALA A 522 11.34 6.53 19.31
CA ALA A 522 11.99 5.91 20.46
C ALA A 522 11.33 4.57 20.82
N ASN A 523 10.00 4.50 20.80
CA ASN A 523 9.25 3.26 21.05
C ASN A 523 9.53 2.20 19.98
N GLN A 524 9.46 2.57 18.70
CA GLN A 524 9.75 1.65 17.59
C GLN A 524 11.22 1.17 17.61
N LEU A 525 12.16 2.05 17.96
CA LEU A 525 13.56 1.65 18.17
C LEU A 525 13.68 0.69 19.34
N ARG A 526 12.97 0.92 20.46
CA ARG A 526 12.97 0.02 21.62
C ARG A 526 12.49 -1.37 21.21
N GLU A 527 11.37 -1.46 20.50
CA GLU A 527 10.80 -2.73 20.01
C GLU A 527 11.80 -3.51 19.16
N VAL A 528 12.40 -2.88 18.14
CA VAL A 528 13.42 -3.54 17.29
C VAL A 528 14.66 -3.96 18.09
N LEU A 529 14.97 -3.22 19.16
CA LEU A 529 16.12 -3.53 20.00
C LEU A 529 15.84 -4.69 20.95
N GLU A 530 14.62 -4.78 21.48
CA GLU A 530 14.18 -5.85 22.39
C GLU A 530 13.82 -7.13 21.61
N ASP A 531 13.31 -7.02 20.38
CA ASP A 531 13.02 -8.16 19.51
C ASP A 531 14.25 -8.94 19.07
N ALA A 532 15.43 -8.31 19.03
CA ALA A 532 16.65 -9.07 18.79
C ALA A 532 17.05 -9.96 19.97
N ASP A 533 16.45 -9.73 21.15
CA ASP A 533 16.75 -10.40 22.40
C ASP A 533 15.57 -11.29 22.89
N ARG A 534 14.46 -11.41 22.14
CA ARG A 534 13.32 -12.26 22.52
C ARG A 534 13.71 -13.75 22.52
N GLU A 535 13.90 -14.31 23.72
CA GLU A 535 13.59 -15.71 24.01
C GLU A 535 12.07 -15.81 24.14
N GLY A 536 11.42 -16.61 23.28
CA GLY A 536 9.97 -16.70 23.17
C GLY A 536 9.23 -16.87 24.50
N ASP A 537 8.37 -15.90 24.84
CA ASP A 537 7.45 -16.01 25.97
C ASP A 537 6.32 -16.98 25.61
N GLY A 538 6.57 -18.29 25.75
CA GLY A 538 5.55 -19.32 25.89
C GLY A 538 4.35 -19.26 24.93
N GLY A 539 4.56 -18.84 23.68
CA GLY A 539 3.46 -18.41 22.82
C GLY A 539 2.46 -19.50 22.40
N ARG A 540 1.37 -19.03 21.79
CA ARG A 540 0.17 -19.81 21.41
C ARG A 540 0.47 -20.78 20.27
N LEU A 541 1.43 -20.46 19.41
CA LEU A 541 1.82 -21.26 18.25
C LEU A 541 3.28 -21.74 18.36
N PRO A 542 3.65 -22.85 17.68
CA PRO A 542 4.96 -23.47 17.83
C PRO A 542 6.14 -22.55 17.48
N TRP A 543 5.93 -21.61 16.56
CA TRP A 543 6.95 -20.67 16.09
C TRP A 543 7.21 -19.46 17.00
N ASP A 544 6.43 -19.32 18.08
CA ASP A 544 6.68 -18.28 19.08
C ASP A 544 7.89 -18.61 19.97
N ARG A 545 8.49 -19.80 19.80
CA ARG A 545 9.62 -20.30 20.62
C ARG A 545 10.89 -20.47 19.81
N GLU A 546 10.80 -21.24 18.73
CA GLU A 546 11.91 -21.60 17.85
C GLU A 546 11.39 -21.76 16.41
N THR A 547 12.29 -21.78 15.41
CA THR A 547 11.89 -22.00 14.01
C THR A 547 11.08 -23.29 13.86
N ALA A 548 9.80 -23.19 13.54
CA ALA A 548 8.89 -24.32 13.37
C ALA A 548 8.93 -24.89 11.94
N VAL A 549 8.65 -26.19 11.79
CA VAL A 549 8.51 -26.85 10.50
C VAL A 549 7.04 -27.03 10.15
N MET A 550 6.58 -26.28 9.15
CA MET A 550 5.23 -26.44 8.58
C MET A 550 5.28 -27.43 7.40
N GLY A 551 4.61 -28.57 7.56
CA GLY A 551 4.58 -29.66 6.57
C GLY A 551 3.45 -29.48 5.54
N VAL A 552 3.80 -29.47 4.25
CA VAL A 552 2.81 -29.30 3.16
C VAL A 552 2.12 -30.62 2.80
N LEU A 553 0.82 -30.68 3.06
CA LEU A 553 -0.08 -31.79 2.72
C LEU A 553 -1.00 -31.39 1.55
N ASN A 554 -0.62 -31.75 0.33
CA ASN A 554 -1.44 -31.52 -0.86
C ASN A 554 -2.50 -32.63 -1.01
N VAL A 555 -3.77 -32.24 -1.02
CA VAL A 555 -4.95 -33.09 -1.22
C VAL A 555 -5.50 -32.87 -2.63
N THR A 556 -4.74 -33.28 -3.65
CA THR A 556 -5.12 -33.15 -5.06
C THR A 556 -5.19 -34.53 -5.73
N PRO A 557 -6.02 -34.73 -6.78
CA PRO A 557 -6.09 -36.03 -7.47
C PRO A 557 -4.73 -36.51 -7.99
N ASP A 558 -3.89 -35.59 -8.46
CA ASP A 558 -2.55 -35.89 -8.99
C ASP A 558 -1.50 -36.21 -7.91
N SER A 559 -1.79 -35.94 -6.63
CA SER A 559 -0.86 -36.26 -5.53
C SER A 559 -0.95 -37.73 -5.07
N PHE A 560 -1.96 -38.48 -5.52
CA PHE A 560 -2.17 -39.89 -5.18
C PHE A 560 -2.34 -40.73 -6.45
N HIS A 561 -1.30 -41.48 -6.82
CA HIS A 561 -1.36 -42.37 -7.98
C HIS A 561 -2.22 -43.62 -7.65
N ASP A 562 -3.37 -43.76 -8.34
CA ASP A 562 -4.17 -44.99 -8.57
C ASP A 562 -5.36 -45.35 -7.61
N GLY A 563 -5.88 -44.46 -6.76
CA GLY A 563 -6.97 -44.75 -5.79
C GLY A 563 -8.30 -43.97 -5.96
N GLY A 564 -9.38 -44.40 -5.31
CA GLY A 564 -10.67 -43.68 -5.23
C GLY A 564 -10.74 -42.62 -4.12
N GLU A 565 -11.84 -41.86 -3.99
CA GLU A 565 -11.98 -40.77 -2.98
C GLU A 565 -11.70 -41.21 -1.53
N TYR A 566 -12.14 -42.42 -1.15
CA TYR A 566 -11.88 -42.98 0.17
C TYR A 566 -10.39 -43.31 0.38
N ASP A 567 -9.67 -43.70 -0.67
CA ASP A 567 -8.24 -44.00 -0.59
C ASP A 567 -7.44 -42.69 -0.43
N VAL A 568 -7.84 -41.62 -1.12
CA VAL A 568 -7.21 -40.28 -1.02
C VAL A 568 -7.31 -39.70 0.39
N LEU A 569 -8.48 -39.81 1.04
CA LEU A 569 -8.67 -39.32 2.41
C LEU A 569 -7.80 -40.07 3.41
N GLU A 570 -7.83 -41.41 3.39
CA GLU A 570 -7.05 -42.22 4.33
C GLU A 570 -5.54 -42.06 4.09
N ASP A 571 -5.10 -41.95 2.83
CA ASP A 571 -3.71 -41.66 2.49
C ASP A 571 -3.27 -40.27 2.97
N ALA A 572 -4.14 -39.25 2.86
CA ALA A 572 -3.86 -37.91 3.37
C ALA A 572 -3.72 -37.89 4.90
N VAL A 573 -4.61 -38.59 5.63
CA VAL A 573 -4.54 -38.74 7.08
C VAL A 573 -3.25 -39.45 7.50
N ALA A 574 -2.96 -40.61 6.90
CA ALA A 574 -1.74 -41.37 7.21
C ALA A 574 -0.47 -40.55 6.93
N ARG A 575 -0.49 -39.72 5.88
CA ARG A 575 0.62 -38.82 5.57
C ARG A 575 0.76 -37.67 6.56
N ALA A 576 -0.35 -37.11 7.04
CA ALA A 576 -0.34 -36.09 8.09
C ALA A 576 0.29 -36.65 9.39
N GLU A 577 -0.15 -37.83 9.82
CA GLU A 577 0.41 -38.54 10.98
C GLU A 577 1.92 -38.78 10.81
N ALA A 578 2.34 -39.27 9.63
CA ALA A 578 3.74 -39.49 9.33
C ALA A 578 4.58 -38.18 9.29
N MET A 579 3.98 -37.06 8.89
CA MET A 579 4.63 -35.74 8.95
C MET A 579 4.87 -35.30 10.39
N VAL A 580 3.88 -35.48 11.27
CA VAL A 580 4.03 -35.17 12.71
C VAL A 580 5.11 -36.05 13.34
N GLU A 581 5.11 -37.36 13.06
CA GLU A 581 6.18 -38.26 13.52
C GLU A 581 7.57 -37.87 12.99
N ALA A 582 7.63 -37.29 11.79
CA ALA A 582 8.85 -36.80 11.17
C ALA A 582 9.33 -35.44 11.72
N GLY A 583 8.56 -34.80 12.62
CA GLY A 583 8.90 -33.52 13.23
C GLY A 583 8.22 -32.31 12.61
N ALA A 584 7.05 -32.47 11.97
CA ALA A 584 6.23 -31.32 11.60
C ALA A 584 5.62 -30.71 12.86
N ASP A 585 5.81 -29.41 13.03
CA ASP A 585 5.22 -28.63 14.12
C ASP A 585 3.82 -28.11 13.74
N VAL A 586 3.52 -28.01 12.44
CA VAL A 586 2.22 -27.60 11.86
C VAL A 586 1.96 -28.38 10.57
N ILE A 587 0.71 -28.76 10.31
CA ILE A 587 0.28 -29.38 9.05
C ILE A 587 -0.50 -28.38 8.21
N ASP A 588 -0.07 -28.14 6.98
CA ASP A 588 -0.69 -27.20 6.05
C ASP A 588 -1.37 -27.94 4.90
N VAL A 589 -2.71 -27.90 4.89
CA VAL A 589 -3.57 -28.69 4.00
C VAL A 589 -4.00 -27.84 2.82
N GLY A 590 -3.59 -28.22 1.60
CA GLY A 590 -3.93 -27.52 0.36
C GLY A 590 -4.78 -28.37 -0.59
N GLY A 591 -5.92 -27.86 -1.04
CA GLY A 591 -6.84 -28.54 -1.97
C GLY A 591 -6.70 -28.12 -3.43
N GLU A 592 -6.10 -26.96 -3.70
CA GLU A 592 -5.85 -26.39 -5.03
C GLU A 592 -4.33 -26.40 -5.34
N SER A 593 -3.97 -26.80 -6.57
CA SER A 593 -2.57 -26.74 -7.01
C SER A 593 -2.20 -25.30 -7.37
N THR A 594 -1.19 -24.75 -6.71
CA THR A 594 -0.62 -23.42 -7.01
C THR A 594 0.52 -23.47 -8.04
N ARG A 595 0.72 -24.61 -8.70
CA ARG A 595 1.75 -24.78 -9.75
C ARG A 595 1.40 -23.93 -10.97
N PRO A 596 2.40 -23.36 -11.67
CA PRO A 596 2.17 -22.64 -12.93
C PRO A 596 1.38 -23.49 -13.93
N GLY A 597 0.33 -22.91 -14.52
CA GLY A 597 -0.53 -23.54 -15.51
C GLY A 597 -1.58 -24.52 -14.97
N ALA A 598 -1.79 -24.61 -13.66
CA ALA A 598 -2.90 -25.40 -13.09
C ALA A 598 -4.24 -24.67 -13.25
N ASP A 599 -5.28 -25.42 -13.67
CA ASP A 599 -6.63 -24.87 -13.78
C ASP A 599 -7.21 -24.54 -12.39
N PRO A 600 -7.75 -23.32 -12.19
CA PRO A 600 -8.46 -22.98 -10.97
C PRO A 600 -9.64 -23.91 -10.69
N ILE A 601 -9.80 -24.32 -9.43
CA ILE A 601 -10.98 -25.08 -9.00
C ILE A 601 -11.97 -24.17 -8.26
N SER A 602 -13.24 -24.58 -8.25
CA SER A 602 -14.28 -23.87 -7.51
C SER A 602 -14.07 -23.95 -6.00
N ALA A 603 -14.57 -22.98 -5.23
CA ALA A 603 -14.50 -23.02 -3.77
C ALA A 603 -15.18 -24.28 -3.20
N ALA A 604 -16.30 -24.71 -3.77
CA ALA A 604 -17.00 -25.92 -3.34
C ALA A 604 -16.14 -27.18 -3.51
N GLU A 605 -15.47 -27.31 -4.66
CA GLU A 605 -14.58 -28.45 -4.94
C GLU A 605 -13.36 -28.46 -4.01
N GLU A 606 -12.80 -27.29 -3.70
CA GLU A 606 -11.69 -27.18 -2.76
C GLU A 606 -12.12 -27.55 -1.33
N ILE A 607 -13.30 -27.08 -0.89
CA ILE A 607 -13.91 -27.44 0.40
C ILE A 607 -14.08 -28.96 0.51
N ASP A 608 -14.63 -29.60 -0.53
CA ASP A 608 -14.85 -31.06 -0.56
C ASP A 608 -13.56 -31.86 -0.45
N ARG A 609 -12.41 -31.27 -0.84
CA ARG A 609 -11.08 -31.88 -0.68
C ARG A 609 -10.51 -31.66 0.73
N VAL A 610 -10.52 -30.42 1.23
CA VAL A 610 -9.76 -30.06 2.46
C VAL A 610 -10.53 -30.36 3.74
N VAL A 611 -11.84 -30.07 3.79
CA VAL A 611 -12.63 -30.16 5.04
C VAL A 611 -12.71 -31.58 5.61
N PRO A 612 -12.91 -32.64 4.79
CA PRO A 612 -12.91 -34.01 5.32
C PRO A 612 -11.57 -34.40 5.93
N VAL A 613 -10.45 -33.96 5.35
CA VAL A 613 -9.10 -34.24 5.88
C VAL A 613 -8.91 -33.53 7.22
N LEU A 614 -9.19 -32.23 7.30
CA LEU A 614 -9.06 -31.42 8.52
C LEU A 614 -9.80 -32.04 9.70
N ARG A 615 -11.08 -32.41 9.53
CA ARG A 615 -11.89 -33.07 10.57
C ARG A 615 -11.32 -34.41 11.06
N ARG A 616 -10.57 -35.12 10.22
CA ARG A 616 -9.98 -36.42 10.59
C ARG A 616 -8.64 -36.28 11.30
N ILE A 617 -7.98 -35.14 11.13
CA ILE A 617 -6.67 -34.85 11.73
C ILE A 617 -6.74 -33.76 12.83
N GLU A 618 -7.93 -33.28 13.18
CA GLU A 618 -8.18 -32.29 14.25
C GLU A 618 -7.60 -32.72 15.61
N ASP A 619 -7.57 -34.03 15.89
CA ASP A 619 -7.02 -34.58 17.13
C ASP A 619 -5.48 -34.68 17.15
N LEU A 620 -4.78 -34.26 16.09
CA LEU A 620 -3.31 -34.20 16.11
C LEU A 620 -2.85 -33.12 17.09
N GLU A 621 -1.77 -33.38 17.85
CA GLU A 621 -1.23 -32.45 18.84
C GLU A 621 -0.43 -31.28 18.22
N VAL A 622 -0.75 -30.89 16.98
CA VAL A 622 -0.12 -29.79 16.23
C VAL A 622 -1.20 -28.90 15.59
N PRO A 623 -0.98 -27.58 15.48
CA PRO A 623 -1.90 -26.71 14.76
C PRO A 623 -2.12 -27.14 13.32
N LEU A 624 -3.32 -26.86 12.83
CA LEU A 624 -3.72 -27.13 11.45
C LEU A 624 -3.83 -25.82 10.66
N SER A 625 -3.19 -25.79 9.49
CA SER A 625 -3.24 -24.69 8.54
C SER A 625 -3.99 -25.11 7.28
N VAL A 626 -4.73 -24.19 6.67
CA VAL A 626 -5.32 -24.36 5.34
C VAL A 626 -4.59 -23.47 4.32
N ASP A 627 -4.05 -24.06 3.25
CA ASP A 627 -3.47 -23.34 2.11
C ASP A 627 -4.58 -23.02 1.10
N THR A 628 -5.10 -21.80 1.16
CA THR A 628 -6.16 -21.35 0.26
C THR A 628 -6.11 -19.85 0.03
N ARG A 629 -6.53 -19.44 -1.17
CA ARG A 629 -6.71 -18.05 -1.59
C ARG A 629 -8.18 -17.60 -1.58
N LYS A 630 -9.10 -18.44 -1.12
CA LYS A 630 -10.55 -18.22 -1.21
C LYS A 630 -11.14 -18.11 0.19
N ALA A 631 -11.76 -16.98 0.50
CA ALA A 631 -12.31 -16.72 1.84
C ALA A 631 -13.37 -17.76 2.26
N ALA A 632 -14.19 -18.23 1.32
CA ALA A 632 -15.19 -19.26 1.57
C ALA A 632 -14.58 -20.63 1.96
N VAL A 633 -13.40 -20.96 1.42
CA VAL A 633 -12.68 -22.19 1.77
C VAL A 633 -12.04 -22.04 3.14
N ALA A 634 -11.42 -20.88 3.40
CA ALA A 634 -10.86 -20.54 4.70
C ALA A 634 -11.91 -20.62 5.80
N ASP A 635 -13.09 -20.03 5.60
CA ASP A 635 -14.19 -20.06 6.58
C ASP A 635 -14.63 -21.49 6.91
N ALA A 636 -14.85 -22.32 5.88
CA ALA A 636 -15.23 -23.71 6.05
C ALA A 636 -14.13 -24.57 6.70
N ALA A 637 -12.86 -24.27 6.43
CA ALA A 637 -11.72 -24.95 7.02
C ALA A 637 -11.52 -24.58 8.50
N LEU A 638 -11.70 -23.31 8.86
CA LEU A 638 -11.67 -22.85 10.25
C LEU A 638 -12.82 -23.48 11.06
N GLU A 639 -14.01 -23.61 10.47
CA GLU A 639 -15.11 -24.40 11.07
C GLU A 639 -14.80 -25.89 11.24
N ALA A 640 -13.90 -26.42 10.42
CA ALA A 640 -13.49 -27.82 10.41
C ALA A 640 -12.29 -28.13 11.33
N GLY A 641 -11.79 -27.13 12.07
CA GLY A 641 -10.70 -27.29 13.03
C GLY A 641 -9.34 -26.74 12.58
N ALA A 642 -9.28 -25.96 11.49
CA ALA A 642 -8.06 -25.21 11.17
C ALA A 642 -7.83 -24.04 12.15
N ASP A 643 -6.58 -23.80 12.52
CA ASP A 643 -6.14 -22.70 13.39
C ASP A 643 -5.56 -21.53 12.58
N VAL A 644 -5.03 -21.83 11.38
CA VAL A 644 -4.24 -20.91 10.57
C VAL A 644 -4.77 -20.91 9.13
N VAL A 645 -4.89 -19.73 8.54
CA VAL A 645 -5.13 -19.56 7.10
C VAL A 645 -3.82 -19.15 6.44
N ASN A 646 -3.32 -19.97 5.53
CA ASN A 646 -2.16 -19.64 4.71
C ASN A 646 -2.61 -19.07 3.36
N ASP A 647 -2.71 -17.75 3.27
CA ASP A 647 -3.08 -17.05 2.04
C ASP A 647 -1.83 -16.65 1.24
N VAL A 648 -1.44 -17.55 0.34
CA VAL A 648 -0.31 -17.34 -0.58
C VAL A 648 -0.55 -16.22 -1.60
N SER A 649 -1.78 -15.71 -1.74
CA SER A 649 -2.10 -14.58 -2.61
C SER A 649 -1.92 -13.22 -1.94
N GLY A 650 -1.79 -13.17 -0.60
CA GLY A 650 -1.57 -11.94 0.15
C GLY A 650 -2.81 -11.05 0.23
N LEU A 651 -3.99 -11.64 0.52
CA LEU A 651 -5.31 -10.99 0.62
C LEU A 651 -5.89 -10.54 -0.73
N GLU A 652 -5.67 -11.33 -1.79
CA GLU A 652 -6.28 -11.07 -3.10
C GLU A 652 -7.79 -11.39 -3.12
N ASP A 653 -8.27 -12.21 -2.20
CA ASP A 653 -9.70 -12.25 -1.86
C ASP A 653 -9.97 -11.21 -0.75
N PRO A 654 -10.69 -10.11 -1.05
CA PRO A 654 -10.90 -9.03 -0.09
C PRO A 654 -11.71 -9.44 1.15
N GLU A 655 -12.45 -10.56 1.09
CA GLU A 655 -13.19 -11.10 2.23
C GLU A 655 -12.30 -11.85 3.23
N MET A 656 -11.12 -12.33 2.80
CA MET A 656 -10.23 -13.19 3.59
C MET A 656 -9.88 -12.58 4.95
N ARG A 657 -9.56 -11.27 4.96
CA ARG A 657 -9.17 -10.54 6.18
C ARG A 657 -10.28 -10.44 7.22
N PHE A 658 -11.55 -10.42 6.80
CA PHE A 658 -12.68 -10.39 7.71
C PHE A 658 -13.00 -11.78 8.25
N VAL A 659 -12.96 -12.81 7.39
CA VAL A 659 -13.11 -14.22 7.81
C VAL A 659 -12.09 -14.58 8.90
N VAL A 660 -10.81 -14.24 8.71
CA VAL A 660 -9.77 -14.51 9.71
C VAL A 660 -10.05 -13.76 11.02
N ALA A 661 -10.41 -12.48 10.94
CA ALA A 661 -10.70 -11.67 12.12
C ALA A 661 -11.91 -12.21 12.90
N ASP A 662 -13.01 -12.51 12.21
CA ASP A 662 -14.26 -13.00 12.82
C ASP A 662 -14.09 -14.37 13.49
N ARG A 663 -13.20 -15.21 12.93
CA ARG A 663 -12.89 -16.55 13.47
C ARG A 663 -11.78 -16.54 14.51
N ASP A 664 -11.18 -15.39 14.79
CA ASP A 664 -10.06 -15.26 15.72
C ASP A 664 -8.91 -16.23 15.35
N ALA A 665 -8.62 -16.34 14.05
CA ALA A 665 -7.61 -17.24 13.49
C ALA A 665 -6.26 -16.53 13.26
N SER A 666 -5.21 -17.31 13.01
CA SER A 666 -3.93 -16.78 12.51
C SER A 666 -3.89 -16.73 10.99
N LEU A 667 -3.13 -15.81 10.44
CA LEU A 667 -3.07 -15.55 9.00
C LEU A 667 -1.62 -15.47 8.52
N VAL A 668 -1.28 -16.27 7.51
CA VAL A 668 -0.05 -16.09 6.75
C VAL A 668 -0.36 -15.26 5.51
N VAL A 669 0.35 -14.15 5.32
CA VAL A 669 0.30 -13.34 4.09
C VAL A 669 1.61 -13.44 3.33
N THR A 670 1.53 -13.88 2.08
CA THR A 670 2.70 -14.00 1.20
C THR A 670 2.76 -12.83 0.23
N HIS A 671 3.96 -12.28 0.01
CA HIS A 671 4.18 -11.39 -1.12
C HIS A 671 4.24 -12.17 -2.42
N SER A 672 3.17 -12.10 -3.21
CA SER A 672 3.10 -12.69 -4.55
C SER A 672 2.89 -11.60 -5.60
N LEU A 673 3.53 -11.75 -6.77
CA LEU A 673 3.26 -10.86 -7.90
C LEU A 673 1.94 -11.21 -8.56
N GLU A 674 1.67 -12.50 -8.70
CA GLU A 674 0.45 -13.10 -9.21
C GLU A 674 0.30 -14.51 -8.65
N THR A 675 -0.94 -14.95 -8.44
CA THR A 675 -1.25 -16.30 -7.95
C THR A 675 -2.45 -16.88 -8.71
N PRO A 676 -2.26 -17.92 -9.56
CA PRO A 676 -1.01 -18.63 -9.86
C PRO A 676 0.05 -17.76 -10.54
N VAL A 677 1.32 -18.14 -10.42
CA VAL A 677 2.44 -17.41 -11.04
C VAL A 677 2.40 -17.56 -12.55
N ASP A 678 2.36 -16.45 -13.28
CA ASP A 678 2.64 -16.40 -14.72
C ASP A 678 4.17 -16.46 -14.96
N PRO A 679 4.68 -17.50 -15.64
CA PRO A 679 6.10 -17.62 -15.95
C PRO A 679 6.59 -16.62 -17.03
N ASP A 680 5.70 -16.05 -17.84
CA ASP A 680 6.06 -15.11 -18.91
C ASP A 680 6.13 -13.66 -18.39
N ARG A 681 5.58 -13.40 -17.19
CA ARG A 681 5.60 -12.09 -16.54
C ARG A 681 6.87 -11.91 -15.69
N SER A 682 7.79 -11.06 -16.14
CA SER A 682 8.96 -10.64 -15.35
C SER A 682 8.82 -9.22 -14.82
N VAL A 683 9.31 -8.96 -13.61
CA VAL A 683 9.20 -7.65 -12.94
C VAL A 683 10.57 -7.20 -12.49
N ALA A 684 10.97 -6.00 -12.89
CA ALA A 684 12.21 -5.41 -12.42
C ALA A 684 11.97 -4.63 -11.13
N TYR A 685 12.73 -4.96 -10.08
CA TYR A 685 12.79 -4.19 -8.84
C TYR A 685 13.97 -3.20 -8.87
N ASP A 686 13.79 -2.03 -8.27
CA ASP A 686 14.92 -1.17 -7.90
C ASP A 686 15.69 -1.80 -6.72
N ASP A 687 14.96 -2.28 -5.71
CA ASP A 687 15.45 -3.13 -4.62
C ASP A 687 14.33 -4.06 -4.14
N VAL A 688 14.41 -5.35 -4.49
CA VAL A 688 13.35 -6.31 -4.20
C VAL A 688 13.03 -6.44 -2.72
N VAL A 689 14.01 -6.27 -1.83
CA VAL A 689 13.77 -6.42 -0.38
C VAL A 689 12.98 -5.22 0.14
N GLU A 690 13.34 -4.00 -0.29
CA GLU A 690 12.65 -2.78 0.13
C GLU A 690 11.23 -2.67 -0.42
N GLU A 691 11.04 -3.11 -1.67
CA GLU A 691 9.71 -3.13 -2.30
C GLU A 691 8.82 -4.22 -1.69
N VAL A 692 9.33 -5.43 -1.46
CA VAL A 692 8.58 -6.51 -0.78
C VAL A 692 8.24 -6.12 0.66
N LEU A 693 9.14 -5.44 1.38
CA LEU A 693 8.86 -4.89 2.71
C LEU A 693 7.73 -3.85 2.69
N TYR A 694 7.76 -2.95 1.70
CA TYR A 694 6.72 -1.93 1.54
C TYR A 694 5.35 -2.57 1.28
N ASP A 695 5.28 -3.54 0.36
CA ASP A 695 4.03 -4.20 -0.02
C ASP A 695 3.48 -5.06 1.12
N LEU A 696 4.33 -5.86 1.80
CA LEU A 696 3.91 -6.64 2.97
C LEU A 696 3.42 -5.76 4.11
N ARG A 697 4.06 -4.60 4.36
CA ARG A 697 3.58 -3.65 5.35
C ARG A 697 2.16 -3.16 5.04
N GLU A 698 1.87 -2.80 3.78
CA GLU A 698 0.52 -2.41 3.38
C GLU A 698 -0.48 -3.57 3.52
N THR A 699 -0.06 -4.81 3.30
CA THR A 699 -0.88 -6.01 3.55
C THR A 699 -1.16 -6.25 5.03
N VAL A 700 -0.14 -6.12 5.90
CA VAL A 700 -0.30 -6.21 7.37
C VAL A 700 -1.28 -5.14 7.86
N LEU A 701 -1.10 -3.88 7.45
CA LEU A 701 -2.03 -2.80 7.81
C LEU A 701 -3.47 -3.08 7.35
N ARG A 702 -3.67 -3.71 6.18
CA ARG A 702 -5.00 -4.10 5.71
C ARG A 702 -5.64 -5.17 6.59
N ALA A 703 -4.87 -6.15 7.05
CA ALA A 703 -5.35 -7.19 7.96
C ALA A 703 -5.69 -6.62 9.35
N GLU A 704 -4.83 -5.78 9.92
CA GLU A 704 -5.06 -5.12 11.21
C GLU A 704 -6.32 -4.25 11.20
N ARG A 705 -6.52 -3.49 10.11
CA ARG A 705 -7.73 -2.67 9.93
C ARG A 705 -9.01 -3.51 9.83
N ALA A 706 -8.91 -4.76 9.38
CA ALA A 706 -10.02 -5.71 9.39
C ALA A 706 -10.24 -6.38 10.76
N GLY A 707 -9.28 -6.25 11.68
CA GLY A 707 -9.37 -6.73 13.06
C GLY A 707 -8.47 -7.92 13.38
N VAL A 708 -7.53 -8.26 12.50
CA VAL A 708 -6.54 -9.31 12.78
C VAL A 708 -5.40 -8.71 13.60
N ASP A 709 -5.21 -9.21 14.82
CA ASP A 709 -4.10 -8.75 15.67
C ASP A 709 -2.74 -9.02 15.03
N ARG A 710 -1.80 -8.07 15.17
CA ARG A 710 -0.47 -8.15 14.52
C ARG A 710 0.32 -9.41 14.87
N ASP A 711 0.24 -9.85 16.13
CA ASP A 711 0.90 -11.06 16.63
C ASP A 711 0.34 -12.36 16.03
N ARG A 712 -0.82 -12.29 15.35
CA ARG A 712 -1.44 -13.41 14.63
C ARG A 712 -1.15 -13.41 13.14
N ILE A 713 -0.45 -12.39 12.63
CA ILE A 713 -0.08 -12.27 11.22
C ILE A 713 1.34 -12.79 11.03
N VAL A 714 1.50 -13.79 10.18
CA VAL A 714 2.80 -14.31 9.72
C VAL A 714 3.07 -13.77 8.32
N VAL A 715 4.28 -13.30 8.05
CA VAL A 715 4.66 -12.74 6.74
C VAL A 715 5.61 -13.69 6.00
N ASP A 716 5.36 -13.92 4.71
CA ASP A 716 6.28 -14.65 3.81
C ASP A 716 6.76 -13.71 2.69
N PRO A 717 8.09 -13.49 2.52
CA PRO A 717 8.64 -12.69 1.41
C PRO A 717 8.35 -13.26 0.01
N GLY A 718 7.83 -14.48 -0.07
CA GLY A 718 7.36 -15.13 -1.29
C GLY A 718 8.49 -15.55 -2.22
N LEU A 719 9.40 -16.39 -1.73
CA LEU A 719 10.45 -16.98 -2.58
C LEU A 719 9.83 -17.89 -3.66
N GLY A 720 10.13 -17.58 -4.93
CA GLY A 720 9.56 -18.31 -6.07
C GLY A 720 8.06 -18.08 -6.26
N PHE A 721 7.57 -16.86 -6.00
CA PHE A 721 6.23 -16.37 -6.32
C PHE A 721 6.33 -15.19 -7.31
N GLY A 722 6.66 -15.50 -8.57
CA GLY A 722 6.84 -14.52 -9.65
C GLY A 722 8.19 -13.78 -9.65
N LYS A 723 9.10 -14.10 -8.73
CA LYS A 723 10.40 -13.44 -8.60
C LYS A 723 11.48 -14.24 -9.30
N ASP A 724 12.43 -13.53 -9.90
CA ASP A 724 13.60 -14.16 -10.51
C ASP A 724 14.46 -14.85 -9.45
N PRO A 725 15.27 -15.86 -9.83
CA PRO A 725 16.14 -16.54 -8.88
C PRO A 725 17.08 -15.60 -8.13
N GLU A 726 17.59 -14.55 -8.77
CA GLU A 726 18.50 -13.58 -8.14
C GLU A 726 17.81 -12.80 -7.02
N ASP A 727 16.58 -12.36 -7.26
CA ASP A 727 15.73 -11.71 -6.26
C ASP A 727 15.41 -12.63 -5.09
N CYS A 728 15.12 -13.90 -5.38
CA CYS A 728 14.87 -14.90 -4.34
C CYS A 728 16.09 -15.06 -3.41
N PHE A 729 17.31 -15.08 -3.96
CA PHE A 729 18.52 -15.14 -3.13
C PHE A 729 18.80 -13.82 -2.39
N ALA A 730 18.46 -12.66 -2.97
CA ALA A 730 18.57 -11.38 -2.28
C ALA A 730 17.63 -11.32 -1.06
N LEU A 731 16.38 -11.79 -1.21
CA LEU A 731 15.42 -11.92 -0.10
C LEU A 731 15.92 -12.86 0.99
N LEU A 732 16.48 -14.02 0.61
CA LEU A 732 17.05 -14.97 1.57
C LEU A 732 18.28 -14.40 2.30
N ASP A 733 19.11 -13.60 1.62
CA ASP A 733 20.30 -12.98 2.21
C ASP A 733 19.94 -11.90 3.24
N ARG A 734 18.92 -11.10 2.91
CA ARG A 734 18.43 -9.98 3.73
C ARG A 734 17.17 -10.32 4.53
N LEU A 735 16.92 -11.61 4.76
CA LEU A 735 15.71 -12.12 5.43
C LEU A 735 15.45 -11.45 6.80
N GLY A 736 16.51 -11.17 7.55
CA GLY A 736 16.39 -10.53 8.87
C GLY A 736 15.81 -9.10 8.83
N GLU A 737 15.75 -8.45 7.67
CA GLU A 737 15.13 -7.12 7.52
C GLU A 737 13.60 -7.18 7.66
N PHE A 738 12.97 -8.32 7.36
CA PHE A 738 11.52 -8.52 7.47
C PHE A 738 11.00 -8.49 8.91
N ARG A 739 11.89 -8.62 9.90
CA ARG A 739 11.56 -8.39 11.32
C ARG A 739 11.05 -6.97 11.59
N ALA A 740 11.36 -6.02 10.72
CA ALA A 740 10.84 -4.65 10.79
C ALA A 740 9.31 -4.57 10.75
N LEU A 741 8.63 -5.61 10.24
CA LEU A 741 7.18 -5.71 10.18
C LEU A 741 6.54 -6.03 11.54
N GLY A 742 7.33 -6.47 12.54
CA GLY A 742 6.82 -6.87 13.86
C GLY A 742 5.91 -8.10 13.81
N CYS A 743 6.10 -8.96 12.81
CA CYS A 743 5.33 -10.17 12.54
C CYS A 743 6.28 -11.39 12.50
N PRO A 744 5.85 -12.59 12.95
CA PRO A 744 6.59 -13.82 12.67
C PRO A 744 6.87 -14.01 11.17
N LEU A 745 8.03 -14.56 10.84
CA LEU A 745 8.54 -14.68 9.49
C LEU A 745 8.51 -16.13 9.00
N MET A 746 7.75 -16.38 7.94
CA MET A 746 7.74 -17.65 7.23
C MET A 746 8.64 -17.62 6.00
N VAL A 747 9.22 -18.79 5.67
CA VAL A 747 9.89 -19.03 4.39
C VAL A 747 9.35 -20.29 3.72
N GLY A 748 8.56 -20.11 2.66
CA GLY A 748 8.09 -21.17 1.76
C GLY A 748 8.97 -21.36 0.52
N HIS A 749 10.06 -22.13 0.64
CA HIS A 749 11.08 -22.29 -0.43
C HIS A 749 11.15 -23.69 -1.07
N SER A 750 10.31 -24.63 -0.61
CA SER A 750 10.44 -26.03 -0.99
C SER A 750 10.20 -26.28 -2.49
N ARG A 751 11.17 -26.92 -3.14
CA ARG A 751 11.10 -27.37 -4.56
C ARG A 751 10.88 -26.25 -5.60
N LYS A 752 11.17 -24.99 -5.25
CA LYS A 752 11.00 -23.80 -6.10
C LYS A 752 12.02 -23.72 -7.27
N SER A 753 11.67 -23.01 -8.34
CA SER A 753 12.51 -22.79 -9.54
C SER A 753 13.77 -21.97 -9.27
N MET A 754 13.81 -21.20 -8.18
CA MET A 754 15.00 -20.42 -7.80
C MET A 754 16.30 -21.26 -7.75
N PHE A 755 16.20 -22.57 -7.52
CA PHE A 755 17.37 -23.46 -7.47
C PHE A 755 18.04 -23.72 -8.83
N GLU A 756 17.44 -23.27 -9.93
CA GLU A 756 18.11 -23.26 -11.25
C GLU A 756 19.38 -22.40 -11.22
N ARG A 757 19.41 -21.34 -10.40
CA ARG A 757 20.60 -20.48 -10.22
C ARG A 757 21.81 -21.22 -9.66
N VAL A 758 21.57 -22.31 -8.92
CA VAL A 758 22.61 -23.19 -8.35
C VAL A 758 22.75 -24.50 -9.13
N GLY A 759 22.17 -24.57 -10.34
CA GLY A 759 22.32 -25.68 -11.28
C GLY A 759 21.55 -26.95 -10.89
N CYS A 760 20.45 -26.82 -10.15
CA CYS A 760 19.64 -27.97 -9.72
C CYS A 760 18.35 -28.11 -10.55
N GLU A 761 18.18 -29.29 -11.17
CA GLU A 761 16.98 -29.66 -11.92
C GLU A 761 15.78 -29.96 -10.98
N PRO A 762 14.52 -29.92 -11.46
CA PRO A 762 13.32 -30.12 -10.64
C PRO A 762 13.33 -31.35 -9.70
N GLY A 763 13.90 -32.48 -10.16
CA GLY A 763 13.98 -33.72 -9.37
C GLY A 763 15.08 -33.73 -8.30
N GLU A 764 15.98 -32.74 -8.31
CA GLU A 764 17.18 -32.69 -7.46
C GLU A 764 17.11 -31.54 -6.43
N ARG A 765 15.91 -31.00 -6.18
CA ARG A 765 15.72 -29.80 -5.35
C ARG A 765 15.71 -30.04 -3.84
N LEU A 766 15.76 -31.28 -3.37
CA LEU A 766 15.78 -31.56 -1.92
C LEU A 766 17.07 -31.03 -1.24
N PRO A 767 18.30 -31.37 -1.69
CA PRO A 767 19.51 -30.82 -1.08
C PRO A 767 19.56 -29.29 -1.00
N PRO A 768 19.26 -28.51 -2.07
CA PRO A 768 19.23 -27.06 -1.95
C PRO A 768 18.07 -26.54 -1.10
N THR A 769 16.92 -27.25 -1.04
CA THR A 769 15.84 -26.93 -0.09
C THR A 769 16.33 -27.03 1.35
N VAL A 770 17.02 -28.11 1.72
CA VAL A 770 17.57 -28.31 3.08
C VAL A 770 18.63 -27.25 3.39
N ALA A 771 19.45 -26.86 2.41
CA ALA A 771 20.44 -25.79 2.58
C ALA A 771 19.75 -24.43 2.86
N VAL A 772 18.70 -24.09 2.12
CA VAL A 772 17.92 -22.86 2.36
C VAL A 772 17.20 -22.91 3.70
N THR A 773 16.64 -24.06 4.12
CA THR A 773 16.06 -24.24 5.46
C THR A 773 17.08 -23.89 6.55
N THR A 774 18.30 -24.41 6.43
CA THR A 774 19.39 -24.11 7.36
C THR A 774 19.68 -22.60 7.40
N LEU A 775 19.76 -21.96 6.23
CA LEU A 775 20.03 -20.52 6.13
C LEU A 775 18.88 -19.67 6.69
N ALA A 776 17.63 -20.01 6.37
CA ALA A 776 16.44 -19.32 6.83
C ALA A 776 16.34 -19.37 8.37
N ALA A 777 16.46 -20.57 8.96
CA ALA A 777 16.47 -20.75 10.41
C ALA A 777 17.62 -19.95 11.07
N ALA A 778 18.85 -20.02 10.54
CA ALA A 778 19.99 -19.27 11.08
C ALA A 778 19.87 -17.74 10.90
N ARG A 779 19.05 -17.29 9.96
CA ARG A 779 18.78 -15.87 9.68
C ARG A 779 17.52 -15.37 10.37
N GLY A 780 16.85 -16.22 11.13
CA GLY A 780 15.76 -15.83 12.01
C GLY A 780 14.38 -15.95 11.40
N ALA A 781 14.16 -16.90 10.48
CA ALA A 781 12.82 -17.36 10.14
C ALA A 781 12.18 -18.07 11.35
N ASP A 782 10.92 -17.77 11.61
CA ASP A 782 10.12 -18.38 12.66
C ASP A 782 9.39 -19.63 12.14
N VAL A 783 9.11 -19.70 10.83
CA VAL A 783 8.52 -20.88 10.18
C VAL A 783 9.23 -21.21 8.87
N VAL A 784 9.48 -22.49 8.62
CA VAL A 784 9.85 -23.00 7.29
C VAL A 784 8.76 -23.90 6.76
N ARG A 785 8.26 -23.61 5.55
CA ARG A 785 7.18 -24.36 4.92
C ARG A 785 7.72 -25.31 3.85
N VAL A 786 7.59 -26.62 4.07
CA VAL A 786 8.31 -27.64 3.30
C VAL A 786 7.52 -28.92 3.03
N HIS A 787 7.81 -29.58 1.92
CA HIS A 787 7.23 -30.88 1.58
C HIS A 787 7.91 -32.06 2.29
N ASP A 788 9.24 -32.01 2.42
CA ASP A 788 10.08 -33.12 2.91
C ASP A 788 10.45 -32.88 4.38
N VAL A 789 9.51 -33.11 5.30
CA VAL A 789 9.59 -32.71 6.73
C VAL A 789 10.86 -33.24 7.41
N ALA A 790 11.10 -34.55 7.41
CA ALA A 790 12.19 -35.17 8.18
C ALA A 790 13.58 -34.56 7.88
N ALA A 791 13.86 -34.26 6.61
CA ALA A 791 15.15 -33.70 6.21
C ALA A 791 15.31 -32.24 6.64
N ASN A 792 14.21 -31.48 6.66
CA ASN A 792 14.19 -30.07 7.02
C ASN A 792 14.13 -29.87 8.55
N ASP A 793 13.39 -30.71 9.28
CA ASP A 793 13.47 -30.79 10.75
C ASP A 793 14.91 -31.07 11.20
N ALA A 794 15.59 -32.03 10.58
CA ALA A 794 16.99 -32.30 10.89
C ALA A 794 17.90 -31.07 10.68
N ALA A 795 17.62 -30.24 9.66
CA ALA A 795 18.34 -29.00 9.42
C ALA A 795 18.06 -27.94 10.49
N VAL A 796 16.78 -27.75 10.83
CA VAL A 796 16.34 -26.83 11.90
C VAL A 796 16.96 -27.24 13.24
N ARG A 797 16.88 -28.52 13.63
CA ARG A 797 17.53 -29.04 14.84
C ARG A 797 19.05 -28.88 14.83
N THR A 798 19.68 -28.96 13.67
CA THR A 798 21.12 -28.70 13.52
C THR A 798 21.45 -27.24 13.86
N VAL A 799 20.67 -26.28 13.37
CA VAL A 799 20.83 -24.86 13.73
C VAL A 799 20.58 -24.65 15.23
N ARG A 800 19.51 -25.21 15.79
CA ARG A 800 19.19 -25.12 17.23
C ARG A 800 20.35 -25.62 18.10
N ALA A 801 20.96 -26.75 17.73
CA ALA A 801 22.13 -27.31 18.43
C ALA A 801 23.37 -26.38 18.42
N THR A 802 23.43 -25.41 17.51
CA THR A 802 24.50 -24.39 17.50
C THR A 802 24.19 -23.15 18.34
N ASN A 803 22.91 -22.84 18.56
CA ASN A 803 22.47 -21.67 19.33
C ASN A 803 22.39 -21.94 20.85
N GLY A 804 22.16 -23.20 21.27
CA GLY A 804 22.08 -23.57 22.69
C GLY A 804 23.43 -23.83 23.37
N ARG A 805 24.25 -22.77 23.59
CA ARG A 805 25.45 -22.83 24.45
C ARG A 805 25.39 -21.90 25.65
#